data_AF-A0A2T1DR23-F1
#
_entry.id   AF-A0A2T1DR23-F1
#
_cell.length_a   1.000
_cell.length_b   1.000
_cell.length_c   1.000
_cell.angle_alpha   90.00
_cell.angle_beta   90.00
_cell.angle_gamma   90.00
#
_symmetry.space_group_name_H-M   'P 1'
#
loop_
_entity.id
_entity.type
_entity.pdbx_description
1 polymer ?
#
loop_
_entity_poly.entity_id
_entity_poly.type
_entity_poly.pdbx_seq_one_letter_code
_entity_poly.pdbx_strand_id
1 'polypeptide(L)'
;MNELEEGAGFNETVLCKLGADEKVRQDFWQWSIKHTLLVNELLIQVSQHKDFEQWKNSGTITKKAVVELGKPFKDPEREQFIELPYRFHTSATLLVFYIYQSWLKLHQKHSYKLQGKKKWLAVLDNDLEVAKHTDFSPQMIQTQASEILSQASAQHEKSQQKRKKKSSKKSGETSKSHLAIMTILFDRHEQSQDLLERRAIAHLLKNGCQVNDAEEDLEALKLRLEKKRIQIARLEKQLERRLPDGRDPTGERFASNLAQAIAFADHLTFVPAKFWINWYQVLQRNPNDESDLVIPFLGYVYHQQAGDAGFDAWEQGDSERAALVSTLYETLPYPILFGSAGDVYWSLKQVDPNPGTTRQKQQSHRTPKRRRKPKHKQKVQERLCVRFKGEELKNHHFGVYCDRRQLPVFKQFLTDREVQKQRKDTEKFMGGIFTLRSARLVWKEDTERLQRKRASTTSLLWLKFLFAMQREETVTDKELDSWIISFLCINTIFPWQSHRLYLHCTIDSRLLTAEGTKEVIAQKTAATQQYLEQFKPETATPKPQAVERVEEERQTPQARGGTTVKKKETTLARSKNPPPARPSRLLYKGRSDIAAVVVVSRFAIVAVAIVNTQTQEILEFQKIKDLLTEHRSDVLEERLKKHQGMLKGGRSLEQLQLQQYRLVKRWRKHRKKNLTQRQEEQKRGLYKRSNQESNLAQYLNRLLAKRIVQLCQTYQVGMIVLPELGNIGENFECEIQAKARQKFPGDNVQLQKQYLKELRMRMHRWNYKNLLHAIRQYATPARIPVTTRWQPKEGALRDKAAVMARAVPPGVP
;
A
#
# COMPACT_ATOMS: atom_id res chain seq x y z
N MET A 1 -10.90 13.40 10.95
CA MET A 1 -10.92 12.62 9.69
C MET A 1 -10.96 13.53 8.47
N ASN A 2 -11.61 14.71 8.50
CA ASN A 2 -11.56 15.68 7.40
C ASN A 2 -10.14 16.18 7.04
N GLU A 3 -9.15 16.10 7.94
CA GLU A 3 -7.74 16.44 7.63
C GLU A 3 -6.92 15.29 7.01
N LEU A 4 -7.43 14.04 6.99
CA LEU A 4 -6.67 12.88 6.50
C LEU A 4 -7.01 12.50 5.05
N GLU A 5 -8.21 12.81 4.56
CA GLU A 5 -8.61 12.47 3.19
C GLU A 5 -8.09 13.49 2.15
N GLU A 6 -7.86 14.75 2.53
CA GLU A 6 -7.24 15.76 1.64
C GLU A 6 -5.72 15.56 1.45
N GLY A 7 -5.08 14.68 2.24
CA GLY A 7 -3.62 14.47 2.27
C GLY A 7 -3.10 13.25 1.50
N ALA A 8 -3.97 12.45 0.87
CA ALA A 8 -3.60 11.14 0.29
C ALA A 8 -2.54 11.21 -0.83
N GLY A 9 -2.30 12.38 -1.43
CA GLY A 9 -1.30 12.57 -2.49
C GLY A 9 0.12 12.95 -2.03
N PHE A 10 0.31 13.37 -0.77
CA PHE A 10 1.59 14.00 -0.33
C PHE A 10 2.33 13.21 0.77
N ASN A 11 1.71 12.20 1.36
CA ASN A 11 2.33 11.40 2.40
C ASN A 11 3.21 10.30 1.81
N GLU A 12 4.50 10.34 2.09
CA GLU A 12 5.45 9.28 1.73
C GLU A 12 5.77 8.41 2.93
N THR A 13 6.18 7.17 2.69
CA THR A 13 6.62 6.23 3.73
C THR A 13 8.10 5.91 3.57
N VAL A 14 8.81 5.94 4.69
CA VAL A 14 10.24 5.61 4.76
C VAL A 14 10.41 4.47 5.76
N LEU A 15 11.10 3.42 5.33
CA LEU A 15 11.43 2.27 6.17
C LEU A 15 12.95 2.22 6.36
N CYS A 16 13.41 2.15 7.61
CA CYS A 16 14.82 2.00 7.92
C CYS A 16 15.05 0.93 9.00
N LYS A 17 16.19 0.23 8.91
CA LYS A 17 16.59 -0.79 9.88
C LYS A 17 17.16 -0.11 11.12
N LEU A 18 16.77 -0.58 12.30
CA LEU A 18 17.32 -0.11 13.56
C LEU A 18 18.38 -1.11 14.06
N GLY A 19 19.56 -0.59 14.38
CA GLY A 19 20.60 -1.36 15.07
C GLY A 19 20.64 -1.00 16.54
N ALA A 20 20.60 -2.02 17.38
CA ALA A 20 20.79 -1.92 18.82
C ALA A 20 21.50 -3.18 19.33
N ASP A 21 22.02 -3.08 20.55
CA ASP A 21 22.67 -4.18 21.24
C ASP A 21 21.72 -5.36 21.43
N GLU A 22 22.28 -6.54 21.64
CA GLU A 22 21.50 -7.77 21.73
C GLU A 22 20.50 -7.76 22.88
N LYS A 23 20.93 -7.30 24.06
CA LYS A 23 20.08 -7.13 25.25
C LYS A 23 18.87 -6.24 24.95
N VAL A 24 19.11 -5.07 24.35
CA VAL A 24 18.04 -4.13 23.96
C VAL A 24 17.04 -4.75 22.98
N ARG A 25 17.52 -5.58 22.04
CA ARG A 25 16.63 -6.29 21.10
C ARG A 25 15.79 -7.37 21.79
N GLN A 26 16.36 -8.06 22.77
CA GLN A 26 15.65 -9.04 23.57
C GLN A 26 14.55 -8.38 24.41
N ASP A 27 14.87 -7.30 25.13
CA ASP A 27 13.91 -6.55 25.95
C ASP A 27 12.74 -6.02 25.09
N PHE A 28 13.05 -5.42 23.94
CA PHE A 28 12.02 -4.94 23.01
C PHE A 28 11.17 -6.08 22.43
N TRP A 29 11.76 -7.24 22.19
CA TRP A 29 11.00 -8.40 21.72
C TRP A 29 9.99 -8.85 22.77
N GLN A 30 10.42 -8.98 24.03
CA GLN A 30 9.54 -9.34 25.15
C GLN A 30 8.42 -8.32 25.36
N TRP A 31 8.72 -7.03 25.32
CA TRP A 31 7.68 -5.99 25.39
C TRP A 31 6.73 -6.03 24.18
N SER A 32 7.21 -6.41 22.99
CA SER A 32 6.37 -6.54 21.80
C SER A 32 5.40 -7.73 21.94
N ILE A 33 5.83 -8.84 22.56
CA ILE A 33 4.95 -9.97 22.91
C ILE A 33 3.88 -9.51 23.90
N LYS A 34 4.28 -8.94 25.05
CA LYS A 34 3.34 -8.43 26.07
C LYS A 34 2.33 -7.43 25.47
N HIS A 35 2.79 -6.52 24.59
CA HIS A 35 1.91 -5.60 23.87
C HIS A 35 0.91 -6.29 22.94
N THR A 36 1.33 -7.34 22.25
CA THR A 36 0.45 -8.11 21.36
C THR A 36 -0.61 -8.86 22.16
N LEU A 37 -0.24 -9.44 23.30
CA LEU A 37 -1.20 -10.07 24.22
C LEU A 37 -2.22 -9.05 24.75
N LEU A 38 -1.78 -7.86 25.15
CA LEU A 38 -2.68 -6.78 25.55
C LEU A 38 -3.64 -6.38 24.42
N VAL A 39 -3.17 -6.33 23.16
CA VAL A 39 -4.04 -6.06 22.01
C VAL A 39 -5.11 -7.15 21.86
N ASN A 40 -4.74 -8.43 22.00
CA ASN A 40 -5.69 -9.53 21.90
C ASN A 40 -6.77 -9.46 22.99
N GLU A 41 -6.38 -9.20 24.23
CA GLU A 41 -7.32 -9.02 25.35
C GLU A 41 -8.30 -7.88 25.09
N LEU A 42 -7.79 -6.74 24.63
CA LEU A 42 -8.64 -5.61 24.27
C LEU A 42 -9.56 -5.91 23.07
N LEU A 43 -9.13 -6.73 22.11
CA LEU A 43 -9.99 -7.14 20.99
C LEU A 43 -11.19 -7.95 21.51
N ILE A 44 -10.95 -8.85 22.46
CA ILE A 44 -11.99 -9.67 23.10
C ILE A 44 -12.96 -8.78 23.90
N GLN A 45 -12.44 -7.90 24.76
CA GLN A 45 -13.28 -7.02 25.59
C GLN A 45 -14.18 -6.10 24.78
N VAL A 46 -13.70 -5.57 23.65
CA VAL A 46 -14.54 -4.72 22.78
C VAL A 46 -15.71 -5.53 22.20
N SER A 47 -15.50 -6.81 21.86
CA SER A 47 -16.57 -7.67 21.34
C SER A 47 -17.62 -8.06 22.38
N GLN A 48 -17.24 -8.09 23.66
CA GLN A 48 -18.11 -8.43 24.79
C GLN A 48 -18.80 -7.19 25.41
N HIS A 49 -18.54 -6.00 24.88
CA HIS A 49 -19.07 -4.76 25.43
C HIS A 49 -20.58 -4.62 25.21
N LYS A 50 -21.30 -4.08 26.20
CA LYS A 50 -22.77 -3.89 26.14
C LYS A 50 -23.21 -3.07 24.91
N ASP A 51 -22.45 -2.05 24.56
CA ASP A 51 -22.76 -1.16 23.42
C ASP A 51 -22.28 -1.71 22.06
N PHE A 52 -21.71 -2.91 22.00
CA PHE A 52 -21.09 -3.44 20.78
C PHE A 52 -22.09 -3.54 19.61
N GLU A 53 -23.33 -3.95 19.88
CA GLU A 53 -24.40 -4.00 18.87
C GLU A 53 -24.79 -2.59 18.37
N GLN A 54 -24.79 -1.59 19.27
CA GLN A 54 -25.01 -0.20 18.87
C GLN A 54 -23.88 0.31 17.97
N TRP A 55 -22.63 -0.09 18.22
CA TRP A 55 -21.49 0.23 17.37
C TRP A 55 -21.55 -0.46 16.01
N LYS A 56 -22.05 -1.71 15.94
CA LYS A 56 -22.31 -2.41 14.66
C LYS A 56 -23.33 -1.66 13.80
N ASN A 57 -24.42 -1.20 14.42
CA ASN A 57 -25.49 -0.50 13.72
C ASN A 57 -25.05 0.90 13.25
N SER A 58 -24.37 1.66 14.12
CA SER A 58 -23.85 2.99 13.79
C SER A 58 -22.63 2.97 12.86
N GLY A 59 -21.89 1.85 12.81
CA GLY A 59 -20.64 1.71 12.07
C GLY A 59 -19.47 2.47 12.70
N THR A 60 -19.61 2.94 13.95
CA THR A 60 -18.62 3.77 14.62
C THR A 60 -18.41 3.39 16.07
N ILE A 61 -17.14 3.35 16.49
CA ILE A 61 -16.71 3.23 17.89
C ILE A 61 -15.98 4.52 18.28
N THR A 62 -16.06 4.92 19.55
CA THR A 62 -15.31 6.08 20.05
C THR A 62 -13.96 5.66 20.63
N LYS A 63 -12.94 6.51 20.47
CA LYS A 63 -11.62 6.25 21.07
C LYS A 63 -11.69 6.17 22.61
N LYS A 64 -12.60 6.93 23.23
CA LYS A 64 -12.77 6.97 24.70
C LYS A 64 -13.20 5.61 25.24
N ALA A 65 -14.15 4.94 24.59
CA ALA A 65 -14.62 3.61 24.99
C ALA A 65 -13.47 2.59 25.07
N VAL A 66 -12.61 2.54 24.03
CA VAL A 66 -11.45 1.63 24.04
C VAL A 66 -10.41 2.02 25.10
N VAL A 67 -10.24 3.33 25.37
CA VAL A 67 -9.34 3.81 26.44
C VAL A 67 -9.84 3.36 27.81
N GLU A 68 -11.16 3.39 28.04
CA GLU A 68 -11.79 2.96 29.30
C GLU A 68 -11.61 1.46 29.54
N LEU A 69 -11.83 0.63 28.51
CA LEU A 69 -11.53 -0.80 28.56
C LEU A 69 -10.05 -1.10 28.82
N GLY A 70 -9.15 -0.20 28.41
CA GLY A 70 -7.71 -0.30 28.65
C GLY A 70 -7.23 0.16 30.02
N LYS A 71 -8.08 0.73 30.88
CA LYS A 71 -7.66 1.21 32.22
C LYS A 71 -7.30 0.07 33.18
N PRO A 72 -8.11 -1.01 33.32
CA PRO A 72 -7.83 -2.08 34.29
C PRO A 72 -6.52 -2.83 34.04
N PHE A 73 -6.01 -2.79 32.81
CA PHE A 73 -4.74 -3.42 32.44
C PHE A 73 -3.51 -2.59 32.82
N LYS A 74 -3.70 -1.43 33.44
CA LYS A 74 -2.61 -0.60 33.98
C LYS A 74 -2.40 -0.83 35.48
N ASP A 75 -3.30 -1.57 36.10
CA ASP A 75 -3.25 -1.81 37.55
C ASP A 75 -2.14 -2.82 37.87
N PRO A 76 -1.31 -2.54 38.89
CA PRO A 76 -0.14 -3.34 39.22
C PRO A 76 -0.49 -4.75 39.73
N GLU A 77 -1.76 -5.03 40.03
CA GLU A 77 -2.24 -6.34 40.49
C GLU A 77 -2.28 -7.39 39.37
N ARG A 78 -2.23 -6.99 38.09
CA ARG A 78 -2.18 -7.91 36.95
C ARG A 78 -0.72 -8.17 36.54
N GLU A 79 -0.13 -9.21 37.12
CA GLU A 79 1.27 -9.64 36.92
C GLU A 79 1.72 -9.70 35.46
N GLN A 80 0.83 -10.04 34.54
CA GLN A 80 1.13 -10.20 33.11
C GLN A 80 1.65 -8.91 32.42
N PHE A 81 1.31 -7.72 32.94
CA PHE A 81 1.63 -6.44 32.29
C PHE A 81 2.49 -5.47 33.12
N ILE A 82 3.01 -5.89 34.30
CA ILE A 82 3.69 -5.05 35.31
C ILE A 82 4.91 -4.25 34.82
N GLU A 83 5.46 -4.53 33.64
CA GLU A 83 6.66 -3.86 33.10
C GLU A 83 6.48 -3.27 31.70
N LEU A 84 5.23 -3.20 31.21
CA LEU A 84 4.97 -2.72 29.86
C LEU A 84 5.05 -1.19 29.81
N PRO A 85 5.91 -0.59 28.95
CA PRO A 85 6.03 0.87 28.93
C PRO A 85 4.69 1.54 28.61
N TYR A 86 4.37 2.67 29.26
CA TYR A 86 3.08 3.37 29.10
C TYR A 86 2.67 3.61 27.63
N ARG A 87 3.64 3.83 26.74
CA ARG A 87 3.38 4.03 25.31
C ARG A 87 2.85 2.79 24.60
N PHE A 88 3.19 1.60 25.06
CA PHE A 88 2.73 0.35 24.49
C PHE A 88 1.24 0.15 24.81
N HIS A 89 0.75 0.54 26.00
CA HIS A 89 -0.69 0.62 26.29
C HIS A 89 -1.41 1.58 25.35
N THR A 90 -0.86 2.79 25.17
CA THR A 90 -1.45 3.79 24.24
C THR A 90 -1.50 3.25 22.81
N SER A 91 -0.43 2.58 22.37
CA SER A 91 -0.34 1.92 21.08
C SER A 91 -1.40 0.82 20.93
N ALA A 92 -1.56 -0.05 21.93
CA ALA A 92 -2.56 -1.12 21.92
C ALA A 92 -3.99 -0.56 21.79
N THR A 93 -4.36 0.42 22.61
CA THR A 93 -5.66 1.09 22.53
C THR A 93 -5.90 1.73 21.16
N LEU A 94 -4.89 2.41 20.58
CA LEU A 94 -5.00 3.00 19.25
C LEU A 94 -5.17 1.96 18.16
N LEU A 95 -4.41 0.87 18.24
CA LEU A 95 -4.45 -0.22 17.26
C LEU A 95 -5.83 -0.88 17.25
N VAL A 96 -6.35 -1.26 18.42
CA VAL A 96 -7.69 -1.84 18.59
C VAL A 96 -8.78 -0.90 18.10
N PHE A 97 -8.68 0.39 18.46
CA PHE A 97 -9.60 1.40 17.95
C PHE A 97 -9.61 1.46 16.42
N TYR A 98 -8.44 1.48 15.75
CA TYR A 98 -8.38 1.51 14.29
C TYR A 98 -8.87 0.22 13.64
N ILE A 99 -8.58 -0.94 14.23
CA ILE A 99 -9.06 -2.25 13.77
C ILE A 99 -10.59 -2.25 13.76
N TYR A 100 -11.22 -1.94 14.90
CA TYR A 100 -12.69 -1.92 14.99
C TYR A 100 -13.31 -0.78 14.19
N GLN A 101 -12.70 0.39 14.12
CA GLN A 101 -13.20 1.48 13.28
C GLN A 101 -13.24 1.06 11.80
N SER A 102 -12.23 0.34 11.32
CA SER A 102 -12.21 -0.18 9.95
C SER A 102 -13.21 -1.32 9.77
N TRP A 103 -13.24 -2.26 10.71
CA TRP A 103 -14.11 -3.44 10.66
C TRP A 103 -15.59 -3.04 10.70
N LEU A 104 -16.01 -2.17 11.61
CA LEU A 104 -17.39 -1.71 11.76
C LEU A 104 -17.88 -0.98 10.50
N LYS A 105 -17.07 -0.09 9.92
CA LYS A 105 -17.39 0.58 8.64
C LYS A 105 -17.55 -0.40 7.50
N LEU A 106 -16.67 -1.41 7.43
CA LEU A 106 -16.73 -2.45 6.40
C LEU A 106 -17.98 -3.32 6.59
N HIS A 107 -18.26 -3.73 7.83
CA HIS A 107 -19.44 -4.49 8.22
C HIS A 107 -20.73 -3.74 7.88
N GLN A 108 -20.84 -2.47 8.26
CA GLN A 108 -21.98 -1.60 7.92
C GLN A 108 -22.18 -1.50 6.41
N LYS A 109 -21.11 -1.30 5.64
CA LYS A 109 -21.16 -1.24 4.18
C LYS A 109 -21.65 -2.57 3.57
N HIS A 110 -21.20 -3.71 4.09
CA HIS A 110 -21.66 -5.01 3.65
C HIS A 110 -23.12 -5.26 4.02
N SER A 111 -23.54 -4.86 5.23
CA SER A 111 -24.93 -4.94 5.69
C SER A 111 -25.87 -4.14 4.79
N TYR A 112 -25.55 -2.88 4.48
CA TYR A 112 -26.36 -2.08 3.55
C TYR A 112 -26.40 -2.66 2.13
N LYS A 113 -25.28 -3.19 1.64
CA LYS A 113 -25.25 -3.85 0.33
C LYS A 113 -26.12 -5.11 0.31
N LEU A 114 -26.13 -5.87 1.40
CA LEU A 114 -26.93 -7.06 1.53
C LEU A 114 -28.41 -6.72 1.61
N GLN A 115 -28.80 -5.77 2.46
CA GLN A 115 -30.18 -5.27 2.56
C GLN A 115 -30.68 -4.76 1.20
N GLY A 116 -29.89 -3.94 0.50
CA GLY A 116 -30.28 -3.45 -0.83
C GLY A 116 -30.45 -4.56 -1.87
N LYS A 117 -29.61 -5.60 -1.83
CA LYS A 117 -29.76 -6.75 -2.73
C LYS A 117 -30.94 -7.65 -2.36
N LYS A 118 -31.21 -7.85 -1.06
CA LYS A 118 -32.39 -8.59 -0.59
C LYS A 118 -33.67 -7.88 -0.97
N LYS A 119 -33.77 -6.56 -0.75
CA LYS A 119 -34.90 -5.75 -1.21
C LYS A 119 -35.11 -5.86 -2.73
N TRP A 120 -34.04 -5.72 -3.51
CA TRP A 120 -34.12 -5.85 -4.97
C TRP A 120 -34.56 -7.26 -5.41
N LEU A 121 -34.12 -8.32 -4.72
CA LEU A 121 -34.54 -9.69 -5.01
C LEU A 121 -36.00 -9.94 -4.62
N ALA A 122 -36.44 -9.43 -3.47
CA ALA A 122 -37.83 -9.56 -3.01
C ALA A 122 -38.83 -8.89 -3.96
N VAL A 123 -38.49 -7.70 -4.50
CA VAL A 123 -39.29 -7.04 -5.54
C VAL A 123 -39.46 -7.92 -6.78
N LEU A 124 -38.41 -8.65 -7.17
CA LEU A 124 -38.44 -9.49 -8.37
C LEU A 124 -39.12 -10.83 -8.17
N ASP A 125 -38.92 -11.46 -7.03
CA ASP A 125 -39.65 -12.70 -6.70
C ASP A 125 -41.17 -12.39 -6.62
N ASN A 126 -41.55 -11.24 -6.06
CA ASN A 126 -42.95 -10.77 -6.06
C ASN A 126 -43.47 -10.50 -7.48
N ASP A 127 -42.72 -9.80 -8.33
CA ASP A 127 -43.11 -9.59 -9.74
C ASP A 127 -43.31 -10.90 -10.50
N LEU A 128 -42.45 -11.91 -10.28
CA LEU A 128 -42.61 -13.24 -10.87
C LEU A 128 -43.83 -13.99 -10.34
N GLU A 129 -44.20 -13.80 -9.09
CA GLU A 129 -45.43 -14.37 -8.51
C GLU A 129 -46.67 -13.68 -9.09
N VAL A 130 -46.69 -12.35 -9.14
CA VAL A 130 -47.80 -11.59 -9.73
C VAL A 130 -47.93 -11.89 -11.22
N ALA A 131 -46.83 -12.10 -11.94
CA ALA A 131 -46.83 -12.48 -13.35
C ALA A 131 -47.51 -13.82 -13.65
N LYS A 132 -47.57 -14.76 -12.69
CA LYS A 132 -48.25 -16.05 -12.87
C LYS A 132 -49.77 -15.94 -12.78
N HIS A 133 -50.28 -14.88 -12.15
CA HIS A 133 -51.69 -14.71 -11.82
C HIS A 133 -52.33 -13.50 -12.54
N THR A 134 -51.57 -12.77 -13.36
CA THR A 134 -52.04 -11.54 -14.01
C THR A 134 -51.61 -11.47 -15.48
N ASP A 135 -52.56 -11.16 -16.35
CA ASP A 135 -52.37 -11.05 -17.81
C ASP A 135 -52.16 -9.59 -18.26
N PHE A 136 -51.42 -8.80 -17.48
CA PHE A 136 -51.14 -7.41 -17.85
C PHE A 136 -50.30 -7.33 -19.12
N SER A 137 -50.76 -6.54 -20.10
CA SER A 137 -50.01 -6.34 -21.34
C SER A 137 -48.72 -5.55 -21.06
N PRO A 138 -47.62 -5.80 -21.81
CA PRO A 138 -46.37 -5.05 -21.66
C PRO A 138 -46.57 -3.54 -21.80
N GLN A 139 -47.48 -3.11 -22.67
CA GLN A 139 -47.80 -1.71 -22.91
C GLN A 139 -48.47 -1.04 -21.70
N MET A 140 -49.34 -1.76 -20.97
CA MET A 140 -49.97 -1.25 -19.74
C MET A 140 -48.93 -1.02 -18.64
N ILE A 141 -48.00 -1.97 -18.47
CA ILE A 141 -46.92 -1.88 -17.48
C ILE A 141 -45.97 -0.71 -17.82
N GLN A 142 -45.65 -0.52 -19.09
CA GLN A 142 -44.78 0.57 -19.56
C GLN A 142 -45.43 1.94 -19.37
N THR A 143 -46.73 2.07 -19.70
CA THR A 143 -47.48 3.32 -19.54
C THR A 143 -47.50 3.72 -18.06
N GLN A 144 -47.86 2.79 -17.18
CA GLN A 144 -47.86 3.01 -15.74
C GLN A 144 -46.45 3.30 -15.19
N ALA A 145 -45.42 2.62 -15.69
CA ALA A 145 -44.03 2.85 -15.29
C ALA A 145 -43.55 4.26 -15.67
N SER A 146 -43.93 4.76 -16.85
CA SER A 146 -43.59 6.12 -17.28
C SER A 146 -44.25 7.18 -16.38
N GLU A 147 -45.50 6.95 -15.97
CA GLU A 147 -46.24 7.83 -15.07
C GLU A 147 -45.59 7.85 -13.69
N ILE A 148 -45.30 6.69 -13.11
CA ILE A 148 -44.66 6.58 -11.79
C ILE A 148 -43.26 7.22 -11.79
N LEU A 149 -42.49 7.06 -12.86
CA LEU A 149 -41.16 7.67 -12.98
C LEU A 149 -41.24 9.21 -13.07
N SER A 150 -42.26 9.75 -13.74
CA SER A 150 -42.52 11.20 -13.78
C SER A 150 -42.90 11.74 -12.38
N GLN A 151 -43.70 10.99 -11.61
CA GLN A 151 -44.10 11.37 -10.25
C GLN A 151 -42.91 11.30 -9.28
N ALA A 152 -42.09 10.25 -9.35
CA ALA A 152 -40.92 10.07 -8.49
C ALA A 152 -39.82 11.11 -8.75
N SER A 153 -39.60 11.48 -10.03
CA SER A 153 -38.68 12.56 -10.39
C SER A 153 -39.17 13.92 -9.89
N ALA A 154 -40.47 14.23 -10.03
CA ALA A 154 -41.06 15.46 -9.48
C ALA A 154 -40.98 15.54 -7.93
N GLN A 155 -41.16 14.42 -7.23
CA GLN A 155 -40.99 14.34 -5.76
C GLN A 155 -39.53 14.59 -5.33
N HIS A 156 -38.57 14.06 -6.09
CA HIS A 156 -37.15 14.29 -5.85
C HIS A 156 -36.78 15.78 -6.07
N GLU A 157 -37.30 16.42 -7.11
CA GLU A 157 -37.06 17.84 -7.39
C GLU A 157 -37.62 18.77 -6.29
N LYS A 158 -38.83 18.50 -5.79
CA LYS A 158 -39.43 19.23 -4.65
C LYS A 158 -38.60 19.11 -3.38
N SER A 159 -38.00 17.94 -3.13
CA SER A 159 -37.13 17.68 -1.97
C SER A 159 -35.77 18.37 -2.08
N GLN A 160 -35.24 18.56 -3.30
CA GLN A 160 -34.00 19.31 -3.53
C GLN A 160 -34.17 20.82 -3.36
N GLN A 161 -35.31 21.39 -3.75
CA GLN A 161 -35.60 22.82 -3.60
C GLN A 161 -35.65 23.25 -2.12
N LYS A 162 -36.18 22.42 -1.21
CA LYS A 162 -36.15 22.69 0.25
C LYS A 162 -34.74 22.64 0.87
N ARG A 163 -33.81 21.85 0.30
CA ARG A 163 -32.44 21.69 0.83
C ARG A 163 -31.46 22.77 0.37
N LYS A 164 -31.74 23.51 -0.72
CA LYS A 164 -30.85 24.57 -1.24
C LYS A 164 -30.70 25.81 -0.33
N LYS A 165 -31.46 25.95 0.77
CA LYS A 165 -31.27 27.02 1.76
C LYS A 165 -30.09 26.81 2.75
N LYS A 166 -29.43 25.64 2.78
CA LYS A 166 -28.24 25.43 3.62
C LYS A 166 -27.20 24.57 2.88
N SER A 167 -26.03 25.16 2.64
CA SER A 167 -24.77 24.58 2.14
C SER A 167 -24.54 24.52 0.62
N SER A 168 -23.53 25.28 0.19
CA SER A 168 -22.92 25.25 -1.13
C SER A 168 -21.68 24.35 -1.12
N LYS A 169 -21.73 23.19 -1.78
CA LYS A 169 -20.53 22.55 -2.36
C LYS A 169 -20.93 21.53 -3.44
N LYS A 170 -20.68 21.89 -4.70
CA LYS A 170 -20.90 21.06 -5.89
C LYS A 170 -19.79 20.01 -6.05
N SER A 171 -20.14 18.73 -5.99
CA SER A 171 -19.46 17.67 -6.74
C SER A 171 -20.33 16.39 -6.80
N GLY A 172 -20.61 15.93 -8.03
CA GLY A 172 -21.22 14.62 -8.34
C GLY A 172 -22.76 14.57 -8.25
N GLU A 173 -23.47 15.36 -9.06
CA GLU A 173 -24.94 15.50 -9.01
C GLU A 173 -25.70 14.30 -9.63
N THR A 174 -25.23 13.73 -10.73
CA THR A 174 -25.99 12.73 -11.51
C THR A 174 -26.14 11.38 -10.81
N SER A 175 -25.06 10.83 -10.23
CA SER A 175 -25.10 9.53 -9.53
C SER A 175 -25.90 9.56 -8.22
N LYS A 176 -26.01 10.73 -7.58
CA LYS A 176 -26.80 10.90 -6.34
C LYS A 176 -28.30 11.01 -6.64
N SER A 177 -28.67 11.63 -7.76
CA SER A 177 -30.05 11.76 -8.22
C SER A 177 -30.69 10.39 -8.49
N HIS A 178 -29.96 9.51 -9.18
CA HIS A 178 -30.43 8.16 -9.52
C HIS A 178 -30.68 7.29 -8.27
N LEU A 179 -29.79 7.35 -7.28
CA LEU A 179 -29.92 6.61 -6.02
C LEU A 179 -31.13 7.06 -5.19
N ALA A 180 -31.44 8.35 -5.22
CA ALA A 180 -32.59 8.92 -4.52
C ALA A 180 -33.91 8.47 -5.17
N ILE A 181 -34.00 8.48 -6.50
CA ILE A 181 -35.17 7.98 -7.24
C ILE A 181 -35.38 6.49 -6.98
N MET A 182 -34.32 5.67 -6.99
CA MET A 182 -34.42 4.25 -6.63
C MET A 182 -34.98 4.04 -5.21
N THR A 183 -34.60 4.89 -4.25
CA THR A 183 -35.09 4.77 -2.86
C THR A 183 -36.58 5.03 -2.78
N ILE A 184 -37.06 6.09 -3.46
CA ILE A 184 -38.48 6.42 -3.55
C ILE A 184 -39.29 5.27 -4.19
N LEU A 185 -38.74 4.65 -5.25
CA LEU A 185 -39.39 3.51 -5.92
C LEU A 185 -39.47 2.28 -5.02
N PHE A 186 -38.43 1.96 -4.24
CA PHE A 186 -38.49 0.86 -3.27
C PHE A 186 -39.54 1.10 -2.18
N ASP A 187 -39.60 2.31 -1.63
CA ASP A 187 -40.57 2.65 -0.59
C ASP A 187 -42.01 2.59 -1.12
N ARG A 188 -42.23 3.08 -2.35
CA ARG A 188 -43.54 3.02 -3.02
C ARG A 188 -43.96 1.58 -3.32
N HIS A 189 -43.04 0.72 -3.77
CA HIS A 189 -43.34 -0.70 -3.98
C HIS A 189 -43.76 -1.42 -2.69
N GLU A 190 -43.14 -1.08 -1.55
CA GLU A 190 -43.51 -1.66 -0.24
C GLU A 190 -44.90 -1.19 0.24
N GLN A 191 -45.32 0.02 -0.13
CA GLN A 191 -46.59 0.63 0.30
C GLN A 191 -47.78 0.36 -0.64
N SER A 192 -47.54 0.23 -1.94
CA SER A 192 -48.60 0.00 -2.93
C SER A 192 -49.22 -1.38 -2.73
N GLN A 193 -50.55 -1.47 -2.73
CA GLN A 193 -51.30 -2.73 -2.77
C GLN A 193 -51.71 -3.12 -4.21
N ASP A 194 -51.68 -2.15 -5.14
CA ASP A 194 -52.02 -2.38 -6.54
C ASP A 194 -50.96 -3.23 -7.25
N LEU A 195 -51.43 -4.29 -7.93
CA LEU A 195 -50.60 -5.25 -8.63
C LEU A 195 -49.96 -4.65 -9.90
N LEU A 196 -50.69 -3.77 -10.61
CA LEU A 196 -50.17 -3.12 -11.81
C LEU A 196 -49.06 -2.10 -11.44
N GLU A 197 -49.28 -1.31 -10.39
CA GLU A 197 -48.29 -0.38 -9.87
C GLU A 197 -47.01 -1.10 -9.40
N ARG A 198 -47.14 -2.24 -8.71
CA ARG A 198 -45.99 -3.07 -8.29
C ARG A 198 -45.19 -3.61 -9.48
N ARG A 199 -45.84 -4.15 -10.50
CA ARG A 199 -45.16 -4.64 -11.72
C ARG A 199 -44.48 -3.50 -12.48
N ALA A 200 -45.12 -2.35 -12.58
CA ALA A 200 -44.55 -1.16 -13.21
C ALA A 200 -43.28 -0.67 -12.47
N ILE A 201 -43.29 -0.66 -11.13
CA ILE A 201 -42.11 -0.32 -10.32
C ILE A 201 -41.01 -1.38 -10.46
N ALA A 202 -41.35 -2.68 -10.48
CA ALA A 202 -40.39 -3.75 -10.70
C ALA A 202 -39.71 -3.63 -12.07
N HIS A 203 -40.45 -3.31 -13.13
CA HIS A 203 -39.94 -3.04 -14.47
C HIS A 203 -38.91 -1.89 -14.47
N LEU A 204 -39.22 -0.77 -13.80
CA LEU A 204 -38.27 0.33 -13.64
C LEU A 204 -37.00 -0.10 -12.89
N LEU A 205 -37.13 -0.88 -11.82
CA LEU A 205 -35.98 -1.33 -11.00
C LEU A 205 -35.11 -2.38 -11.71
N LYS A 206 -35.66 -3.17 -12.65
CA LYS A 206 -34.90 -4.11 -13.51
C LYS A 206 -33.99 -3.37 -14.49
N ASN A 207 -34.52 -2.30 -15.07
CA ASN A 207 -33.93 -1.55 -16.18
C ASN A 207 -33.18 -0.29 -15.73
N GLY A 208 -32.94 -0.13 -14.43
CA GLY A 208 -32.14 0.98 -13.90
C GLY A 208 -32.85 2.32 -13.96
N CYS A 209 -34.13 2.35 -13.60
CA CYS A 209 -35.04 3.50 -13.70
C CYS A 209 -35.20 4.00 -15.13
N GLN A 210 -35.38 3.07 -16.07
CA GLN A 210 -35.69 3.35 -17.47
C GLN A 210 -36.85 2.46 -17.90
N VAL A 211 -37.67 2.96 -18.83
CA VAL A 211 -38.69 2.18 -19.52
C VAL A 211 -38.03 1.61 -20.77
N ASN A 212 -37.87 0.29 -20.84
CA ASN A 212 -37.33 -0.39 -22.02
C ASN A 212 -38.47 -0.93 -22.89
N ASP A 213 -38.27 -0.87 -24.20
CA ASP A 213 -39.28 -1.25 -25.21
C ASP A 213 -39.12 -2.70 -25.71
N ALA A 214 -38.05 -3.40 -25.32
CA ALA A 214 -37.76 -4.76 -25.77
C ALA A 214 -38.43 -5.83 -24.88
N GLU A 215 -38.94 -6.91 -25.50
CA GLU A 215 -39.46 -8.08 -24.77
C GLU A 215 -38.37 -8.71 -23.88
N GLU A 216 -38.74 -9.00 -22.63
CA GLU A 216 -37.81 -9.53 -21.64
C GLU A 216 -37.48 -11.02 -21.91
N ASP A 217 -36.20 -11.32 -22.15
CA ASP A 217 -35.70 -12.71 -22.20
C ASP A 217 -35.77 -13.35 -20.80
N LEU A 218 -36.72 -14.27 -20.63
CA LEU A 218 -37.00 -14.98 -19.38
C LEU A 218 -35.83 -15.83 -18.89
N GLU A 219 -35.02 -16.41 -19.79
CA GLU A 219 -33.86 -17.22 -19.40
C GLU A 219 -32.71 -16.34 -18.90
N ALA A 220 -32.46 -15.23 -19.59
CA ALA A 220 -31.48 -14.23 -19.15
C ALA A 220 -31.84 -13.62 -17.78
N LEU A 221 -33.14 -13.43 -17.51
CA LEU A 221 -33.63 -12.97 -16.20
C LEU A 221 -33.42 -14.00 -15.09
N LYS A 222 -33.75 -15.28 -15.33
CA LYS A 222 -33.50 -16.37 -14.36
C LYS A 222 -32.01 -16.47 -14.02
N LEU A 223 -31.14 -16.43 -15.02
CA LEU A 223 -29.69 -16.43 -14.83
C LEU A 223 -29.20 -15.20 -14.03
N ARG A 224 -29.82 -14.03 -14.25
CA ARG A 224 -29.51 -12.80 -13.50
C ARG A 224 -29.95 -12.92 -12.04
N LEU A 225 -31.08 -13.56 -11.75
CA LEU A 225 -31.57 -13.82 -10.39
C LEU A 225 -30.67 -14.80 -9.64
N GLU A 226 -30.30 -15.92 -10.26
CA GLU A 226 -29.38 -16.89 -9.65
C GLU A 226 -28.02 -16.26 -9.32
N LYS A 227 -27.46 -15.48 -10.24
CA LYS A 227 -26.25 -14.69 -9.99
C LYS A 227 -26.40 -13.76 -8.79
N LYS A 228 -27.59 -13.18 -8.58
CA LYS A 228 -27.88 -12.29 -7.45
C LYS A 228 -28.05 -13.06 -6.14
N ARG A 229 -28.69 -14.23 -6.16
CA ARG A 229 -28.80 -15.16 -5.01
C ARG A 229 -27.41 -15.61 -4.55
N ILE A 230 -26.55 -16.06 -5.47
CA ILE A 230 -25.16 -16.42 -5.17
C ILE A 230 -24.39 -15.23 -4.57
N GLN A 231 -24.62 -14.02 -5.08
CA GLN A 231 -23.99 -12.82 -4.53
C GLN A 231 -24.50 -12.45 -3.13
N ILE A 232 -25.78 -12.70 -2.82
CA ILE A 232 -26.35 -12.52 -1.48
C ILE A 232 -25.75 -13.54 -0.54
N ALA A 233 -25.78 -14.83 -0.88
CA ALA A 233 -25.16 -15.91 -0.08
C ALA A 233 -23.66 -15.63 0.19
N ARG A 234 -22.94 -15.13 -0.82
CA ARG A 234 -21.54 -14.73 -0.64
C ARG A 234 -21.38 -13.53 0.31
N LEU A 235 -22.31 -12.57 0.29
CA LEU A 235 -22.29 -11.42 1.20
C LEU A 235 -22.70 -11.81 2.62
N GLU A 236 -23.64 -12.75 2.78
CA GLU A 236 -24.01 -13.36 4.07
C GLU A 236 -22.80 -14.05 4.68
N LYS A 237 -22.13 -14.92 3.93
CA LYS A 237 -20.86 -15.54 4.33
C LYS A 237 -19.74 -14.52 4.62
N GLN A 238 -19.79 -13.34 4.01
CA GLN A 238 -18.85 -12.24 4.31
C GLN A 238 -19.23 -11.43 5.56
N LEU A 239 -20.50 -11.39 5.94
CA LEU A 239 -20.95 -10.79 7.21
C LEU A 239 -20.77 -11.74 8.38
N GLU A 240 -20.87 -13.05 8.13
CA GLU A 240 -20.46 -14.12 9.05
C GLU A 240 -18.94 -14.16 9.29
N ARG A 241 -18.17 -13.25 8.68
CA ARG A 241 -16.74 -13.12 8.96
C ARG A 241 -16.54 -12.98 10.47
N ARG A 242 -15.56 -13.75 10.95
CA ARG A 242 -15.13 -13.75 12.34
C ARG A 242 -14.78 -12.34 12.80
N LEU A 243 -15.01 -12.11 14.10
CA LEU A 243 -14.54 -10.91 14.81
C LEU A 243 -13.05 -10.67 14.50
N PRO A 244 -12.56 -9.43 14.64
CA PRO A 244 -11.13 -9.19 14.48
C PRO A 244 -10.31 -10.09 15.40
N ASP A 245 -9.63 -11.07 14.80
CA ASP A 245 -8.84 -12.06 15.54
C ASP A 245 -7.50 -11.48 16.00
N GLY A 246 -7.03 -11.96 17.15
CA GLY A 246 -5.72 -11.65 17.70
C GLY A 246 -4.57 -12.30 16.94
N ARG A 247 -3.34 -11.86 17.24
CA ARG A 247 -2.11 -12.55 16.77
C ARG A 247 -1.62 -13.50 17.86
N ASP A 248 -0.89 -14.55 17.49
CA ASP A 248 -0.26 -15.45 18.45
C ASP A 248 1.26 -15.25 18.48
N PRO A 249 1.77 -14.29 19.29
CA PRO A 249 3.19 -13.97 19.35
C PRO A 249 4.02 -15.00 20.12
N THR A 250 3.39 -15.81 20.98
CA THR A 250 4.05 -16.88 21.75
C THR A 250 4.14 -18.16 20.92
N GLY A 251 3.22 -18.33 19.96
CA GLY A 251 3.13 -19.53 19.14
C GLY A 251 2.53 -20.70 19.89
N GLU A 252 1.88 -20.47 21.04
CA GLU A 252 1.27 -21.51 21.87
C GLU A 252 -0.01 -22.05 21.25
N ARG A 253 -0.86 -21.17 20.70
CA ARG A 253 -2.06 -21.60 19.96
C ARG A 253 -1.64 -22.30 18.68
N PHE A 254 -0.60 -21.79 18.03
CA PHE A 254 0.03 -22.48 16.91
C PHE A 254 0.56 -23.87 17.30
N ALA A 255 1.28 -23.99 18.42
CA ALA A 255 1.82 -25.25 18.92
C ALA A 255 0.71 -26.24 19.31
N SER A 256 -0.37 -25.77 19.91
CA SER A 256 -1.54 -26.57 20.25
C SER A 256 -2.25 -27.08 18.99
N ASN A 257 -2.49 -26.21 18.01
CA ASN A 257 -3.09 -26.60 16.73
C ASN A 257 -2.18 -27.57 15.95
N LEU A 258 -0.86 -27.37 16.00
CA LEU A 258 0.11 -28.27 15.38
C LEU A 258 0.12 -29.63 16.09
N ALA A 259 0.12 -29.63 17.42
CA ALA A 259 0.02 -30.86 18.21
C ALA A 259 -1.28 -31.61 17.90
N GLN A 260 -2.41 -30.91 17.75
CA GLN A 260 -3.69 -31.51 17.33
C GLN A 260 -3.65 -32.02 15.89
N ALA A 261 -3.02 -31.28 14.97
CA ALA A 261 -2.88 -31.72 13.58
C ALA A 261 -2.00 -32.97 13.48
N ILE A 262 -0.93 -33.06 14.26
CA ILE A 262 0.01 -34.20 14.22
C ILE A 262 -0.45 -35.36 15.11
N ALA A 263 -1.39 -35.13 16.04
CA ALA A 263 -1.94 -36.17 16.90
C ALA A 263 -2.70 -37.23 16.08
N PHE A 264 -2.23 -38.47 16.15
CA PHE A 264 -3.00 -39.66 15.75
C PHE A 264 -4.00 -40.06 16.83
N ALA A 265 -4.95 -40.92 16.48
CA ALA A 265 -5.82 -41.59 17.45
C ALA A 265 -4.98 -42.42 18.44
N ASP A 266 -5.06 -42.07 19.72
CA ASP A 266 -4.79 -42.82 20.96
C ASP A 266 -3.51 -43.67 21.17
N HIS A 267 -2.59 -43.77 20.21
CA HIS A 267 -1.39 -44.59 20.38
C HIS A 267 -0.19 -43.96 19.69
N LEU A 268 0.51 -43.06 20.40
CA LEU A 268 1.94 -42.73 20.27
C LEU A 268 2.26 -41.56 21.24
N THR A 269 2.29 -41.87 22.54
CA THR A 269 2.62 -40.93 23.63
C THR A 269 4.11 -40.65 23.81
N PHE A 270 4.98 -41.15 22.91
CA PHE A 270 6.41 -41.24 23.19
C PHE A 270 7.27 -40.06 22.69
N VAL A 271 6.81 -39.26 21.73
CA VAL A 271 7.58 -38.10 21.25
C VAL A 271 7.12 -36.83 21.97
N PRO A 272 7.95 -36.18 22.81
CA PRO A 272 7.54 -35.01 23.57
C PRO A 272 7.06 -33.89 22.66
N ALA A 273 5.94 -33.24 22.98
CA ALA A 273 5.39 -32.12 22.18
C ALA A 273 6.43 -31.01 21.88
N LYS A 274 7.42 -30.85 22.76
CA LYS A 274 8.54 -29.91 22.62
C LYS A 274 9.45 -30.21 21.42
N PHE A 275 9.58 -31.48 21.02
CA PHE A 275 10.32 -31.93 19.84
C PHE A 275 9.64 -31.40 18.56
N TRP A 276 8.33 -31.62 18.42
CA TRP A 276 7.52 -31.14 17.30
C TRP A 276 7.53 -29.62 17.17
N ILE A 277 7.48 -28.90 18.30
CA ILE A 277 7.51 -27.43 18.35
C ILE A 277 8.87 -26.88 17.87
N ASN A 278 9.98 -27.42 18.37
CA ASN A 278 11.31 -26.99 17.95
C ASN A 278 11.58 -27.33 16.48
N TRP A 279 11.12 -28.49 16.02
CA TRP A 279 11.28 -28.97 14.65
C TRP A 279 10.49 -28.14 13.64
N TYR A 280 9.23 -27.84 13.93
CA TYR A 280 8.40 -27.04 13.03
C TYR A 280 8.84 -25.58 12.95
N GLN A 281 9.42 -25.03 14.03
CA GLN A 281 10.09 -23.71 13.99
C GLN A 281 11.29 -23.68 13.03
N VAL A 282 11.95 -24.82 12.77
CA VAL A 282 12.99 -24.96 11.74
C VAL A 282 12.36 -24.99 10.35
N LEU A 283 11.26 -25.75 10.16
CA LEU A 283 10.52 -25.85 8.88
C LEU A 283 9.90 -24.50 8.42
N GLN A 284 9.29 -23.72 9.31
CA GLN A 284 8.77 -22.38 8.94
C GLN A 284 9.86 -21.43 8.43
N ARG A 285 11.11 -21.63 8.85
CA ARG A 285 12.25 -20.79 8.45
C ARG A 285 12.86 -21.24 7.11
N ASN A 286 12.43 -22.39 6.56
CA ASN A 286 12.98 -23.01 5.36
C ASN A 286 11.93 -23.82 4.55
N PRO A 287 10.88 -23.18 4.00
CA PRO A 287 9.84 -23.90 3.25
C PRO A 287 10.27 -24.49 1.90
N ASN A 288 11.48 -24.16 1.38
CA ASN A 288 11.86 -24.47 -0.01
C ASN A 288 13.15 -25.31 -0.19
N ASP A 289 13.87 -25.69 0.88
CA ASP A 289 15.13 -26.45 0.75
C ASP A 289 15.12 -27.79 1.50
N GLU A 290 14.21 -28.02 2.47
CA GLU A 290 14.20 -29.25 3.28
C GLU A 290 12.89 -30.06 3.19
N SER A 291 11.82 -29.53 2.57
CA SER A 291 10.57 -30.29 2.37
C SER A 291 10.76 -31.58 1.56
N ASP A 292 11.71 -31.56 0.60
CA ASP A 292 11.96 -32.67 -0.32
C ASP A 292 12.76 -33.83 0.33
N LEU A 293 13.34 -33.61 1.52
CA LEU A 293 14.10 -34.63 2.27
C LEU A 293 13.43 -35.04 3.58
N VAL A 294 12.51 -34.23 4.10
CA VAL A 294 11.87 -34.42 5.41
C VAL A 294 10.61 -35.30 5.34
N ILE A 295 9.82 -35.21 4.25
CA ILE A 295 8.68 -36.12 4.03
C ILE A 295 9.18 -37.58 3.90
N PRO A 296 10.28 -37.89 3.18
CA PRO A 296 10.88 -39.22 3.18
C PRO A 296 11.41 -39.70 4.54
N PHE A 297 11.96 -38.81 5.38
CA PHE A 297 12.47 -39.18 6.71
C PHE A 297 11.32 -39.50 7.69
N LEU A 298 10.26 -38.70 7.69
CA LEU A 298 9.04 -39.01 8.43
C LEU A 298 8.39 -40.28 7.87
N GLY A 299 8.30 -40.43 6.55
CA GLY A 299 7.90 -41.69 5.92
C GLY A 299 8.73 -42.88 6.43
N TYR A 300 10.05 -42.77 6.46
CA TYR A 300 10.97 -43.84 6.88
C TYR A 300 10.85 -44.21 8.37
N VAL A 301 10.83 -43.22 9.28
CA VAL A 301 10.70 -43.45 10.72
C VAL A 301 9.32 -44.04 11.06
N TYR A 302 8.28 -43.65 10.35
CA TYR A 302 6.91 -44.12 10.59
C TYR A 302 6.57 -45.45 9.89
N HIS A 303 7.12 -45.72 8.69
CA HIS A 303 6.96 -46.97 7.95
C HIS A 303 7.62 -48.16 8.68
N GLN A 304 8.63 -47.89 9.51
CA GLN A 304 9.23 -48.86 10.43
C GLN A 304 8.33 -49.24 11.62
N GLN A 305 7.29 -48.46 11.96
CA GLN A 305 6.58 -48.58 13.26
C GLN A 305 5.07 -48.79 13.18
N ALA A 306 4.36 -48.25 12.19
CA ALA A 306 2.89 -48.28 12.13
C ALA A 306 2.30 -49.23 11.06
N GLY A 307 3.16 -49.78 10.18
CA GLY A 307 2.74 -50.51 8.99
C GLY A 307 2.05 -49.62 7.93
N ASP A 308 2.00 -50.11 6.69
CA ASP A 308 1.58 -49.33 5.51
C ASP A 308 0.15 -48.76 5.65
N ALA A 309 -0.77 -49.53 6.25
CA ALA A 309 -2.17 -49.15 6.39
C ALA A 309 -2.40 -47.97 7.37
N GLY A 310 -1.58 -47.85 8.42
CA GLY A 310 -1.67 -46.73 9.36
C GLY A 310 -1.14 -45.43 8.76
N PHE A 311 -0.11 -45.52 7.93
CA PHE A 311 0.47 -44.39 7.21
C PHE A 311 -0.47 -43.88 6.11
N ASP A 312 -1.12 -44.77 5.35
CA ASP A 312 -2.07 -44.39 4.30
C ASP A 312 -3.29 -43.64 4.87
N ALA A 313 -3.84 -44.10 5.99
CA ALA A 313 -4.95 -43.44 6.68
C ALA A 313 -4.56 -42.05 7.21
N TRP A 314 -3.30 -41.89 7.64
CA TRP A 314 -2.76 -40.58 7.98
C TRP A 314 -2.64 -39.71 6.75
N GLU A 315 -1.96 -40.16 5.70
CA GLU A 315 -1.70 -39.41 4.46
C GLU A 315 -3.00 -38.84 3.85
N GLN A 316 -4.11 -39.58 3.90
CA GLN A 316 -5.41 -39.11 3.43
C GLN A 316 -5.94 -37.86 4.18
N GLY A 317 -5.55 -37.65 5.45
CA GLY A 317 -5.87 -36.44 6.23
C GLY A 317 -4.93 -35.26 6.00
N ASP A 318 -3.94 -35.38 5.11
CA ASP A 318 -2.88 -34.36 4.93
C ASP A 318 -3.44 -33.03 4.44
N SER A 319 -4.49 -33.04 3.61
CA SER A 319 -5.12 -31.80 3.13
C SER A 319 -5.81 -31.00 4.24
N GLU A 320 -6.41 -31.68 5.23
CA GLU A 320 -7.06 -31.01 6.38
C GLU A 320 -6.04 -30.52 7.40
N ARG A 321 -4.97 -31.28 7.62
CA ARG A 321 -3.83 -30.87 8.45
C ARG A 321 -3.05 -29.74 7.81
N ALA A 322 -2.82 -29.79 6.50
CA ALA A 322 -2.25 -28.69 5.73
C ALA A 322 -3.16 -27.45 5.74
N ALA A 323 -4.49 -27.61 5.79
CA ALA A 323 -5.42 -26.50 5.99
C ALA A 323 -5.29 -25.91 7.42
N LEU A 324 -5.22 -26.74 8.46
CA LEU A 324 -4.99 -26.32 9.85
C LEU A 324 -3.64 -25.59 10.00
N VAL A 325 -2.59 -26.14 9.41
CA VAL A 325 -1.23 -25.60 9.44
C VAL A 325 -1.09 -24.37 8.54
N SER A 326 -1.77 -24.30 7.39
CA SER A 326 -1.74 -23.14 6.49
C SER A 326 -2.54 -21.93 6.99
N THR A 327 -3.39 -22.09 8.02
CA THR A 327 -3.91 -20.96 8.82
C THR A 327 -2.83 -20.35 9.73
N LEU A 328 -1.64 -20.13 9.18
CA LEU A 328 -0.52 -19.46 9.85
C LEU A 328 -0.94 -18.03 10.21
N TYR A 329 -1.41 -17.87 11.45
CA TYR A 329 -1.50 -16.57 12.08
C TYR A 329 -0.10 -15.95 12.08
N GLU A 330 -0.01 -14.66 11.80
CA GLU A 330 1.25 -13.93 11.87
C GLU A 330 1.79 -14.05 13.31
N THR A 331 2.78 -14.91 13.52
CA THR A 331 3.49 -15.11 14.81
C THR A 331 4.32 -13.89 15.21
N LEU A 332 4.38 -12.89 14.34
CA LEU A 332 5.08 -11.65 14.60
C LEU A 332 4.22 -10.71 15.45
N PRO A 333 4.82 -10.11 16.51
CA PRO A 333 4.15 -9.11 17.31
C PRO A 333 3.50 -7.99 16.49
N TYR A 334 2.39 -7.45 17.01
CA TYR A 334 1.74 -6.28 16.43
C TYR A 334 2.71 -5.08 16.36
N PRO A 335 2.54 -4.17 15.38
CA PRO A 335 3.38 -2.99 15.27
C PRO A 335 3.10 -2.02 16.43
N ILE A 336 4.15 -1.44 16.98
CA ILE A 336 4.03 -0.44 18.05
C ILE A 336 3.89 0.94 17.41
N LEU A 337 2.80 1.63 17.71
CA LEU A 337 2.41 2.90 17.08
C LEU A 337 2.91 4.10 17.87
N PHE A 338 3.65 4.99 17.21
CA PHE A 338 4.06 6.30 17.69
C PHE A 338 3.38 7.38 16.83
N GLY A 339 2.19 7.81 17.28
CA GLY A 339 1.25 8.60 16.49
C GLY A 339 1.65 10.06 16.23
N SER A 340 2.77 10.53 16.77
CA SER A 340 3.23 11.90 16.61
C SER A 340 4.75 11.97 16.51
N ALA A 341 5.27 12.95 15.76
CA ALA A 341 6.67 13.34 15.81
C ALA A 341 7.17 13.58 17.24
N GLY A 342 6.26 14.03 18.12
CA GLY A 342 6.45 14.24 19.55
C GLY A 342 6.98 13.03 20.33
N ASP A 343 6.72 11.82 19.83
CA ASP A 343 7.03 10.58 20.53
C ASP A 343 8.39 9.98 20.16
N VAL A 344 9.10 10.60 19.23
CA VAL A 344 10.41 10.16 18.72
C VAL A 344 11.44 11.28 18.90
N TYR A 345 12.61 10.92 19.42
CA TYR A 345 13.76 11.79 19.64
C TYR A 345 14.92 11.37 18.76
N TRP A 346 15.57 12.35 18.14
CA TRP A 346 16.69 12.17 17.23
C TRP A 346 17.94 12.78 17.84
N SER A 347 19.09 12.13 17.65
CA SER A 347 20.39 12.59 18.15
C SER A 347 21.52 12.08 17.26
N LEU A 348 22.65 12.77 17.26
CA LEU A 348 23.91 12.28 16.69
C LEU A 348 24.76 11.69 17.80
N LYS A 349 25.19 10.43 17.63
CA LYS A 349 26.19 9.80 18.50
C LYS A 349 27.46 9.54 17.70
N GLN A 350 28.60 9.82 18.31
CA GLN A 350 29.88 9.34 17.83
C GLN A 350 29.91 7.82 18.04
N VAL A 351 30.22 7.08 16.97
CA VAL A 351 30.35 5.63 17.04
C VAL A 351 31.80 5.29 16.83
N ASP A 352 32.41 4.66 17.84
CA ASP A 352 33.72 4.05 17.68
C ASP A 352 33.64 2.98 16.60
N PRO A 353 34.61 2.91 15.67
CA PRO A 353 34.50 2.05 14.48
C PRO A 353 34.45 0.53 14.75
N ASN A 354 34.38 0.05 15.99
CA ASN A 354 34.23 -1.38 16.31
C ASN A 354 33.74 -1.65 17.75
N PRO A 355 32.48 -2.09 17.97
CA PRO A 355 32.03 -2.60 19.26
C PRO A 355 32.04 -4.15 19.35
N GLY A 356 32.83 -4.86 18.53
CA GLY A 356 32.71 -6.32 18.38
C GLY A 356 34.01 -7.11 18.21
N THR A 357 35.17 -6.61 18.63
CA THR A 357 36.41 -7.41 18.56
C THR A 357 37.35 -7.13 19.72
N THR A 358 36.87 -7.28 20.94
CA THR A 358 37.76 -7.58 22.08
C THR A 358 38.12 -9.07 22.03
N ARG A 359 38.82 -9.50 20.97
CA ARG A 359 39.57 -10.76 21.02
C ARG A 359 40.81 -10.44 21.85
N GLN A 360 40.86 -10.98 23.06
CA GLN A 360 42.08 -11.09 23.84
C GLN A 360 43.19 -11.59 22.90
N LYS A 361 44.26 -10.79 22.78
CA LYS A 361 45.47 -11.20 22.06
C LYS A 361 46.12 -12.32 22.86
N GLN A 362 45.75 -13.56 22.58
CA GLN A 362 46.69 -14.66 22.76
C GLN A 362 47.65 -14.63 21.58
N GLN A 363 48.94 -14.45 21.92
CA GLN A 363 50.05 -14.49 20.98
C GLN A 363 50.10 -15.90 20.36
N SER A 364 50.02 -15.99 19.04
CA SER A 364 50.45 -17.19 18.33
C SER A 364 51.22 -16.83 17.07
N HIS A 365 52.11 -17.74 16.71
CA HIS A 365 53.38 -17.51 16.04
C HIS A 365 53.31 -17.03 14.57
N ARG A 366 54.35 -16.23 14.27
CA ARG A 366 54.94 -15.79 12.99
C ARG A 366 54.46 -16.47 11.69
N THR A 367 54.01 -15.65 10.73
CA THR A 367 54.17 -15.85 9.26
C THR A 367 54.32 -14.49 8.54
N PRO A 368 54.95 -14.43 7.35
CA PRO A 368 55.64 -13.22 6.88
C PRO A 368 54.75 -12.14 6.25
N LYS A 369 55.23 -10.90 6.37
CA LYS A 369 54.53 -9.63 6.10
C LYS A 369 54.19 -9.44 4.61
N ARG A 370 52.92 -9.64 4.23
CA ARG A 370 52.36 -9.03 3.01
C ARG A 370 52.21 -7.52 3.19
N ARG A 371 52.75 -6.74 2.25
CA ARG A 371 52.73 -5.26 2.16
C ARG A 371 51.37 -4.68 2.60
N ARG A 372 51.36 -3.97 3.74
CA ARG A 372 50.19 -3.27 4.26
C ARG A 372 49.94 -2.01 3.42
N LYS A 373 48.77 -1.94 2.78
CA LYS A 373 48.26 -0.68 2.20
C LYS A 373 48.18 0.40 3.30
N PRO A 374 48.43 1.68 3.00
CA PRO A 374 48.39 2.74 3.99
C PRO A 374 46.99 2.78 4.64
N LYS A 375 46.97 2.72 5.98
CA LYS A 375 45.74 2.85 6.76
C LYS A 375 45.19 4.26 6.55
N HIS A 376 44.08 4.38 5.82
CA HIS A 376 43.27 5.59 5.85
C HIS A 376 42.95 5.93 7.31
N LYS A 377 43.25 7.17 7.74
CA LYS A 377 42.84 7.70 9.05
C LYS A 377 41.35 7.37 9.27
N GLN A 378 41.04 6.58 10.29
CA GLN A 378 39.67 6.26 10.68
C GLN A 378 39.01 7.56 11.16
N LYS A 379 38.24 8.21 10.27
CA LYS A 379 37.38 9.31 10.68
C LYS A 379 36.33 8.75 11.64
N VAL A 380 36.20 9.37 12.82
CA VAL A 380 35.08 9.17 13.74
C VAL A 380 33.79 9.34 12.92
N GLN A 381 33.00 8.27 12.78
CA GLN A 381 31.76 8.33 12.03
C GLN A 381 30.63 8.68 12.98
N GLU A 382 30.08 9.89 12.84
CA GLU A 382 28.83 10.26 13.50
C GLU A 382 27.69 9.43 12.92
N ARG A 383 26.87 8.84 13.80
CA ARG A 383 25.71 8.04 13.43
C ARG A 383 24.44 8.67 13.96
N LEU A 384 23.42 8.74 13.10
CA LEU A 384 22.08 9.13 13.50
C LEU A 384 21.48 8.04 14.40
N CYS A 385 21.03 8.45 15.57
CA CYS A 385 20.39 7.61 16.55
C CYS A 385 18.97 8.11 16.85
N VAL A 386 18.07 7.16 17.07
CA VAL A 386 16.68 7.41 17.46
C VAL A 386 16.40 6.81 18.83
N ARG A 387 15.57 7.53 19.60
CA ARG A 387 15.08 7.13 20.91
C ARG A 387 13.58 7.39 20.98
N PHE A 388 12.87 6.55 21.73
CA PHE A 388 11.42 6.64 21.89
C PHE A 388 11.04 7.29 23.22
N LYS A 389 9.87 7.91 23.27
CA LYS A 389 9.32 8.52 24.49
C LYS A 389 8.82 7.46 25.46
N GLY A 390 9.18 7.60 26.73
CA GLY A 390 8.87 6.67 27.84
C GLY A 390 10.06 6.64 28.78
N GLU A 391 9.85 6.53 30.10
CA GLU A 391 10.94 6.59 31.10
C GLU A 391 11.86 5.37 30.99
N GLU A 392 11.22 4.22 30.83
CA GLU A 392 11.79 2.90 30.60
C GLU A 392 12.55 2.83 29.26
N LEU A 393 12.18 3.71 28.32
CA LEU A 393 12.76 3.81 26.98
C LEU A 393 13.86 4.88 26.88
N LYS A 394 14.13 5.67 27.94
CA LYS A 394 15.12 6.77 27.90
C LYS A 394 16.54 6.29 27.66
N ASN A 395 16.88 5.08 28.10
CA ASN A 395 18.26 4.57 28.03
C ASN A 395 18.56 3.85 26.70
N HIS A 396 17.52 3.48 25.94
CA HIS A 396 17.62 2.68 24.74
C HIS A 396 17.86 3.54 23.49
N HIS A 397 19.01 3.35 22.85
CA HIS A 397 19.42 4.08 21.65
C HIS A 397 19.51 3.15 20.44
N PHE A 398 18.90 3.56 19.34
CA PHE A 398 18.89 2.77 18.11
C PHE A 398 19.64 3.52 17.00
N GLY A 399 20.72 2.94 16.49
CA GLY A 399 21.40 3.43 15.29
C GLY A 399 20.52 3.25 14.05
N VAL A 400 20.38 4.29 13.25
CA VAL A 400 19.52 4.29 12.06
C VAL A 400 20.32 3.84 10.84
N TYR A 401 19.92 2.72 10.23
CA TYR A 401 20.48 2.21 8.99
C TYR A 401 19.50 2.48 7.86
N CYS A 402 19.82 3.49 7.06
CA CYS A 402 18.99 3.97 5.97
C CYS A 402 19.80 4.10 4.67
N ASP A 403 19.10 4.09 3.54
CA ASP A 403 19.73 4.31 2.24
C ASP A 403 20.25 5.75 2.11
N ARG A 404 21.28 5.95 1.29
CA ARG A 404 21.84 7.30 1.01
C ARG A 404 20.78 8.31 0.54
N ARG A 405 19.70 7.84 -0.10
CA ARG A 405 18.58 8.67 -0.56
C ARG A 405 17.64 9.11 0.56
N GLN A 406 17.54 8.34 1.63
CA GLN A 406 16.69 8.62 2.79
C GLN A 406 17.42 9.48 3.83
N LEU A 407 18.75 9.48 3.82
CA LEU A 407 19.58 10.24 4.77
C LEU A 407 19.20 11.73 4.90
N PRO A 408 18.92 12.50 3.83
CA PRO A 408 18.49 13.90 3.96
C PRO A 408 17.20 14.06 4.76
N VAL A 409 16.26 13.11 4.65
CA VAL A 409 14.98 13.13 5.38
C VAL A 409 15.24 12.98 6.88
N PHE A 410 16.06 12.01 7.28
CA PHE A 410 16.39 11.80 8.70
C PHE A 410 17.21 12.96 9.30
N LYS A 411 18.09 13.59 8.52
CA LYS A 411 18.77 14.83 8.93
C LYS A 411 17.79 15.98 9.15
N GLN A 412 16.76 16.10 8.32
CA GLN A 412 15.71 17.10 8.52
C GLN A 412 14.91 16.83 9.81
N PHE A 413 14.64 15.57 10.17
CA PHE A 413 13.98 15.24 11.44
C PHE A 413 14.78 15.70 12.65
N LEU A 414 16.10 15.48 12.61
CA LEU A 414 17.03 15.93 13.64
C LEU A 414 17.03 17.47 13.73
N THR A 415 17.17 18.15 12.59
CA THR A 415 17.18 19.62 12.51
C THR A 415 15.87 20.22 13.04
N ASP A 416 14.72 19.70 12.61
CA ASP A 416 13.40 20.15 13.08
C ASP A 416 13.30 20.02 14.62
N ARG A 417 13.87 18.96 15.20
CA ARG A 417 13.84 18.73 16.66
C ARG A 417 14.80 19.59 17.44
N GLU A 418 16.03 19.77 16.95
CA GLU A 418 17.04 20.58 17.63
C GLU A 418 16.62 22.04 17.70
N VAL A 419 16.13 22.60 16.59
CA VAL A 419 15.60 23.98 16.56
C VAL A 419 14.42 24.14 17.52
N GLN A 420 13.50 23.17 17.57
CA GLN A 420 12.37 23.22 18.50
C GLN A 420 12.80 23.09 19.97
N LYS A 421 13.91 22.38 20.26
CA LYS A 421 14.44 22.21 21.62
C LYS A 421 15.17 23.47 22.10
N GLN A 422 15.87 24.18 21.21
CA GLN A 422 16.63 25.39 21.54
C GLN A 422 15.75 26.62 21.81
N ARG A 423 14.55 26.69 21.19
CA ARG A 423 13.65 27.84 21.33
C ARG A 423 12.78 27.80 22.59
N LYS A 424 12.52 28.98 23.16
CA LYS A 424 11.53 29.19 24.24
C LYS A 424 10.11 28.90 23.73
N ASP A 425 9.17 28.61 24.63
CA ASP A 425 7.82 28.14 24.26
C ASP A 425 7.00 29.10 23.38
N THR A 426 7.27 30.42 23.49
CA THR A 426 6.67 31.49 22.68
C THR A 426 7.28 31.59 21.28
N GLU A 427 8.55 31.22 21.12
CA GLU A 427 9.34 31.31 19.87
C GLU A 427 9.33 30.00 19.06
N LYS A 428 8.80 28.92 19.65
CA LYS A 428 8.62 27.63 18.98
C LYS A 428 7.77 27.77 17.72
N PHE A 429 8.16 27.10 16.66
CA PHE A 429 7.34 27.06 15.45
C PHE A 429 6.18 26.07 15.62
N MET A 430 5.17 26.19 14.77
CA MET A 430 3.99 25.34 14.80
C MET A 430 4.36 23.85 14.67
N GLY A 431 3.93 23.01 15.63
CA GLY A 431 4.20 21.57 15.59
C GLY A 431 3.60 20.84 14.37
N GLY A 432 2.62 21.45 13.72
CA GLY A 432 2.11 21.01 12.42
C GLY A 432 3.11 21.07 11.26
N ILE A 433 4.29 21.66 11.44
CA ILE A 433 5.33 21.85 10.42
C ILE A 433 6.45 20.79 10.53
N PHE A 434 6.41 19.90 11.52
CA PHE A 434 7.32 18.74 11.59
C PHE A 434 7.15 17.86 10.34
N THR A 435 8.27 17.56 9.69
CA THR A 435 8.34 16.67 8.52
C THR A 435 7.86 15.26 8.82
N LEU A 436 8.26 14.70 9.97
CA LEU A 436 7.75 13.44 10.49
C LEU A 436 6.28 13.60 10.94
N ARG A 437 5.38 12.72 10.48
CA ARG A 437 3.97 12.71 10.88
C ARG A 437 3.70 11.64 11.93
N SER A 438 4.08 10.40 11.62
CA SER A 438 4.00 9.28 12.54
C SER A 438 5.15 8.32 12.34
N ALA A 439 5.41 7.51 13.36
CA ALA A 439 6.36 6.41 13.31
C ALA A 439 5.69 5.14 13.84
N ARG A 440 6.13 3.98 13.37
CA ARG A 440 5.78 2.69 13.96
C ARG A 440 6.98 1.76 13.94
N LEU A 441 7.07 0.92 14.96
CA LEU A 441 8.07 -0.14 15.03
C LEU A 441 7.47 -1.44 14.52
N VAL A 442 8.21 -2.15 13.67
CA VAL A 442 7.78 -3.40 13.05
C VAL A 442 8.94 -4.39 13.06
N TRP A 443 8.66 -5.64 13.45
CA TRP A 443 9.62 -6.74 13.33
C TRP A 443 9.56 -7.33 11.93
N LYS A 444 10.72 -7.57 11.32
CA LYS A 444 10.85 -8.21 10.01
C LYS A 444 12.06 -9.13 9.96
N GLU A 445 11.93 -10.23 9.24
CA GLU A 445 12.99 -11.23 9.07
C GLU A 445 14.25 -10.64 8.38
N ASP A 446 15.44 -11.01 8.89
CA ASP A 446 16.74 -10.57 8.39
C ASP A 446 17.35 -11.64 7.45
N THR A 447 16.86 -11.66 6.21
CA THR A 447 17.23 -12.67 5.19
C THR A 447 18.74 -12.78 4.96
N GLU A 448 19.48 -11.67 5.04
CA GLU A 448 20.94 -11.64 4.81
C GLU A 448 21.75 -12.38 5.89
N ARG A 449 21.31 -12.33 7.15
CA ARG A 449 22.01 -12.98 8.27
C ARG A 449 21.76 -14.48 8.28
N LEU A 450 20.54 -14.89 7.95
CA LEU A 450 20.17 -16.29 7.77
C LEU A 450 21.03 -16.92 6.66
N GLN A 451 21.16 -16.26 5.50
CA GLN A 451 22.02 -16.74 4.42
C GLN A 451 23.50 -16.88 4.82
N ARG A 452 24.05 -15.94 5.59
CA ARG A 452 25.46 -16.02 6.05
C ARG A 452 25.72 -17.11 7.08
N LYS A 453 24.78 -17.37 8.00
CA LYS A 453 24.90 -18.48 8.98
C LYS A 453 24.68 -19.84 8.32
N ARG A 454 23.77 -19.94 7.35
CA ARG A 454 23.56 -21.17 6.53
C ARG A 454 24.83 -21.60 5.80
N ALA A 455 25.69 -20.66 5.42
CA ALA A 455 26.96 -20.97 4.78
C ALA A 455 28.05 -21.47 5.75
N SER A 456 27.90 -21.30 7.07
CA SER A 456 28.99 -21.53 8.03
C SER A 456 28.83 -22.74 8.96
N THR A 457 27.64 -23.35 9.08
CA THR A 457 27.40 -24.29 10.20
C THR A 457 26.56 -25.52 9.85
N THR A 458 25.66 -25.44 8.86
CA THR A 458 24.73 -26.53 8.48
C THR A 458 25.35 -27.66 7.63
N SER A 459 26.60 -27.53 7.19
CA SER A 459 27.21 -28.50 6.26
C SER A 459 27.84 -29.72 6.93
N LEU A 460 28.57 -29.58 8.05
CA LEU A 460 29.45 -30.66 8.54
C LEU A 460 28.79 -31.67 9.48
N LEU A 461 27.88 -31.22 10.36
CA LEU A 461 27.17 -32.11 11.30
C LEU A 461 26.06 -32.91 10.60
N TRP A 462 25.37 -32.29 9.63
CA TRP A 462 24.34 -32.94 8.83
C TRP A 462 24.93 -33.97 7.85
N LEU A 463 26.08 -33.67 7.22
CA LEU A 463 26.80 -34.66 6.41
C LEU A 463 27.22 -35.87 7.25
N LYS A 464 27.69 -35.67 8.48
CA LYS A 464 28.03 -36.78 9.40
C LYS A 464 26.82 -37.65 9.75
N PHE A 465 25.66 -37.05 9.99
CA PHE A 465 24.41 -37.77 10.25
C PHE A 465 23.93 -38.57 9.02
N LEU A 466 23.93 -37.96 7.82
CA LEU A 466 23.64 -38.64 6.56
C LEU A 466 24.60 -39.81 6.29
N PHE A 467 25.90 -39.62 6.55
CA PHE A 467 26.89 -40.69 6.40
C PHE A 467 26.72 -41.84 7.40
N ALA A 468 26.21 -41.58 8.62
CA ALA A 468 25.91 -42.63 9.60
C ALA A 468 24.65 -43.42 9.22
N MET A 469 23.58 -42.73 8.78
CA MET A 469 22.35 -43.36 8.30
C MET A 469 22.58 -44.24 7.06
N GLN A 470 23.49 -43.83 6.17
CA GLN A 470 23.81 -44.56 4.95
C GLN A 470 24.73 -45.77 5.18
N ARG A 471 25.24 -45.95 6.40
CA ARG A 471 26.11 -47.05 6.81
C ARG A 471 25.41 -48.14 7.63
N GLU A 472 24.10 -48.02 7.87
CA GLU A 472 23.31 -48.96 8.68
C GLU A 472 23.92 -49.27 10.07
N GLU A 473 24.66 -48.30 10.64
CA GLU A 473 25.17 -48.43 11.99
C GLU A 473 24.02 -48.28 12.99
N THR A 474 23.92 -49.19 13.96
CA THR A 474 22.91 -49.11 15.03
C THR A 474 23.21 -47.94 15.95
N VAL A 475 22.63 -46.78 15.66
CA VAL A 475 22.72 -45.59 16.50
C VAL A 475 21.87 -45.81 17.75
N THR A 476 22.45 -45.64 18.93
CA THR A 476 21.71 -45.79 20.19
C THR A 476 20.80 -44.57 20.43
N ASP A 477 19.65 -44.75 21.11
CA ASP A 477 18.69 -43.67 21.40
C ASP A 477 19.34 -42.46 22.09
N LYS A 478 20.35 -42.69 22.95
CA LYS A 478 21.09 -41.62 23.64
C LYS A 478 22.00 -40.82 22.71
N GLU A 479 22.57 -41.46 21.69
CA GLU A 479 23.39 -40.78 20.67
C GLU A 479 22.52 -39.99 19.70
N LEU A 480 21.36 -40.56 19.34
CA LEU A 480 20.34 -39.87 18.56
C LEU A 480 19.84 -38.62 19.28
N ASP A 481 19.49 -38.73 20.56
CA ASP A 481 19.10 -37.59 21.41
C ASP A 481 20.21 -36.55 21.52
N SER A 482 21.46 -36.97 21.71
CA SER A 482 22.62 -36.07 21.76
C SER A 482 22.82 -35.30 20.45
N TRP A 483 22.69 -35.98 19.30
CA TRP A 483 22.80 -35.36 17.98
C TRP A 483 21.62 -34.44 17.68
N ILE A 484 20.40 -34.83 18.03
CA ILE A 484 19.19 -34.01 17.92
C ILE A 484 19.32 -32.76 18.79
N ILE A 485 19.72 -32.90 20.06
CA ILE A 485 19.92 -31.77 20.98
C ILE A 485 21.01 -30.84 20.44
N SER A 486 22.12 -31.38 19.93
CA SER A 486 23.21 -30.57 19.36
C SER A 486 22.79 -29.85 18.06
N PHE A 487 22.05 -30.52 17.17
CA PHE A 487 21.48 -29.93 15.96
C PHE A 487 20.44 -28.83 16.26
N LEU A 488 19.55 -29.09 17.22
CA LEU A 488 18.56 -28.12 17.70
C LEU A 488 19.21 -26.95 18.43
N CYS A 489 20.24 -27.16 19.26
CA CYS A 489 20.98 -26.09 19.94
C CYS A 489 21.78 -25.21 18.97
N ILE A 490 22.29 -25.78 17.86
CA ILE A 490 23.00 -25.02 16.83
C ILE A 490 22.04 -24.22 15.92
N ASN A 491 20.81 -24.72 15.72
CA ASN A 491 19.80 -24.10 14.84
C ASN A 491 18.69 -23.30 15.56
N THR A 492 18.65 -23.29 16.90
CA THR A 492 17.73 -22.47 17.71
C THR A 492 18.16 -21.01 17.71
N ILE A 493 17.95 -20.34 16.57
CA ILE A 493 18.05 -18.89 16.49
C ILE A 493 16.84 -18.31 17.24
N PHE A 494 17.10 -17.57 18.32
CA PHE A 494 16.03 -16.87 19.03
C PHE A 494 15.33 -15.85 18.10
N PRO A 495 14.02 -15.60 18.26
CA PRO A 495 13.29 -14.72 17.34
C PRO A 495 13.88 -13.30 17.19
N TRP A 496 14.42 -12.71 18.25
CA TRP A 496 15.10 -11.39 18.22
C TRP A 496 16.48 -11.41 17.52
N GLN A 497 17.00 -12.60 17.21
CA GLN A 497 18.24 -12.81 16.45
C GLN A 497 17.98 -13.05 14.96
N SER A 498 16.84 -13.66 14.60
CA SER A 498 16.38 -13.87 13.21
C SER A 498 15.63 -12.65 12.65
N HIS A 499 14.89 -11.94 13.51
CA HIS A 499 14.15 -10.74 13.16
C HIS A 499 14.88 -9.48 13.60
N ARG A 500 14.69 -8.41 12.84
CA ARG A 500 15.21 -7.08 13.13
C ARG A 500 14.07 -6.10 13.26
N LEU A 501 14.32 -5.12 14.12
CA LEU A 501 13.42 -4.01 14.33
C LEU A 501 13.59 -2.99 13.19
N TYR A 502 12.48 -2.63 12.56
CA TYR A 502 12.42 -1.59 11.54
C TYR A 502 11.56 -0.44 12.03
N LEU A 503 12.01 0.78 11.72
CA LEU A 503 11.26 2.00 11.93
C LEU A 503 10.58 2.40 10.62
N HIS A 504 9.26 2.41 10.64
CA HIS A 504 8.45 2.87 9.53
C HIS A 504 7.90 4.26 9.84
N CYS A 505 8.41 5.26 9.13
CA CYS A 505 8.01 6.66 9.26
C CYS A 505 7.03 7.04 8.15
N THR A 506 6.04 7.87 8.48
CA THR A 506 5.23 8.61 7.49
C THR A 506 5.68 10.07 7.49
N ILE A 507 5.87 10.65 6.31
CA ILE A 507 6.33 12.03 6.13
C ILE A 507 5.40 12.80 5.20
N ASP A 508 5.26 14.09 5.46
CA ASP A 508 4.63 15.02 4.51
C ASP A 508 5.72 15.58 3.59
N SER A 509 5.75 15.11 2.35
CA SER A 509 6.80 15.45 1.37
C SER A 509 6.89 16.96 1.09
N ARG A 510 5.79 17.71 1.24
CA ARG A 510 5.77 19.18 1.06
C ARG A 510 6.68 19.89 2.06
N LEU A 511 6.79 19.32 3.27
CA LEU A 511 7.63 19.86 4.34
C LEU A 511 9.13 19.61 4.14
N LEU A 512 9.55 18.92 3.08
CA LEU A 512 10.97 18.79 2.75
C LEU A 512 11.53 20.03 2.04
N THR A 513 10.67 20.94 1.56
CA THR A 513 11.06 22.14 0.80
C THR A 513 10.60 23.42 1.49
N ALA A 514 11.35 24.52 1.32
CA ALA A 514 10.98 25.81 1.90
C ALA A 514 9.61 26.31 1.41
N GLU A 515 9.31 26.14 0.13
CA GLU A 515 8.08 26.61 -0.52
C GLU A 515 6.86 25.79 -0.09
N GLY A 516 6.96 24.46 -0.13
CA GLY A 516 5.88 23.59 0.36
C GLY A 516 5.61 23.80 1.85
N THR A 517 6.61 24.25 2.61
CA THR A 517 6.43 24.62 4.02
C THR A 517 5.62 25.91 4.16
N LYS A 518 5.86 26.93 3.34
CA LYS A 518 5.06 28.17 3.33
C LYS A 518 3.60 27.87 3.00
N GLU A 519 3.33 26.98 2.05
CA GLU A 519 1.97 26.57 1.71
C GLU A 519 1.26 25.85 2.86
N VAL A 520 1.94 24.88 3.51
CA VAL A 520 1.36 24.19 4.66
C VAL A 520 1.11 25.16 5.82
N ILE A 521 1.99 26.14 6.03
CA ILE A 521 1.77 27.22 7.00
C ILE A 521 0.51 28.01 6.62
N ALA A 522 0.37 28.46 5.37
CA ALA A 522 -0.79 29.23 4.92
C ALA A 522 -2.09 28.43 5.09
N GLN A 523 -2.11 27.16 4.67
CA GLN A 523 -3.27 26.27 4.81
C GLN A 523 -3.68 26.10 6.28
N LYS A 524 -2.71 25.80 7.16
CA LYS A 524 -3.00 25.60 8.59
C LYS A 524 -3.39 26.89 9.30
N THR A 525 -2.83 28.01 8.87
CA THR A 525 -3.16 29.34 9.41
C THR A 525 -4.59 29.70 9.04
N ALA A 526 -4.98 29.55 7.76
CA ALA A 526 -6.34 29.79 7.29
C ALA A 526 -7.36 28.88 7.99
N ALA A 527 -7.08 27.57 8.12
CA ALA A 527 -7.96 26.65 8.83
C ALA A 527 -8.09 26.98 10.32
N THR A 528 -7.02 27.48 10.95
CA THR A 528 -7.05 27.91 12.36
C THR A 528 -7.83 29.21 12.53
N GLN A 529 -7.70 30.16 11.60
CA GLN A 529 -8.46 31.42 11.59
C GLN A 529 -9.95 31.16 11.39
N GLN A 530 -10.33 30.35 10.39
CA GLN A 530 -11.73 29.95 10.18
C GLN A 530 -12.34 29.30 11.43
N TYR A 531 -11.57 28.45 12.12
CA TYR A 531 -12.02 27.87 13.39
C TYR A 531 -12.22 28.95 14.45
N LEU A 532 -11.31 29.90 14.61
CA LEU A 532 -11.44 30.97 15.61
C LEU A 532 -12.62 31.90 15.30
N GLU A 533 -12.89 32.20 14.03
CA GLU A 533 -14.03 33.02 13.59
C GLU A 533 -15.38 32.37 13.93
N GLN A 534 -15.49 31.05 13.83
CA GLN A 534 -16.69 30.31 14.23
C GLN A 534 -17.00 30.39 15.74
N PHE A 535 -16.03 30.80 16.56
CA PHE A 535 -16.15 30.87 18.02
C PHE A 535 -15.94 32.28 18.58
N LYS A 536 -15.87 33.31 17.73
CA LYS A 536 -15.94 34.71 18.19
C LYS A 536 -17.37 34.99 18.66
N PRO A 537 -17.61 35.49 19.88
CA PRO A 537 -18.93 36.00 20.25
C PRO A 537 -19.25 37.19 19.34
N GLU A 538 -20.44 37.23 18.75
CA GLU A 538 -20.96 38.42 18.06
C GLU A 538 -20.91 39.59 19.06
N THR A 539 -20.15 40.61 18.73
CA THR A 539 -19.98 41.81 19.56
C THR A 539 -21.31 42.52 19.74
N ALA A 540 -21.61 42.80 21.01
CA ALA A 540 -22.72 43.57 21.52
C ALA A 540 -23.06 44.82 20.71
N THR A 541 -24.32 44.93 20.30
CA THR A 541 -25.02 46.22 20.18
C THR A 541 -25.55 46.62 21.57
N PRO A 542 -25.36 47.86 22.03
CA PRO A 542 -25.91 48.30 23.31
C PRO A 542 -27.36 48.77 23.12
N LYS A 543 -28.29 48.28 23.94
CA LYS A 543 -29.35 49.09 24.59
C LYS A 543 -30.14 48.28 25.64
N PRO A 544 -30.73 48.97 26.63
CA PRO A 544 -30.94 48.46 27.98
C PRO A 544 -32.38 48.01 28.22
N GLN A 545 -32.58 47.08 29.16
CA GLN A 545 -33.38 47.29 30.37
C GLN A 545 -33.47 45.98 31.16
N ALA A 546 -33.37 46.13 32.48
CA ALA A 546 -33.41 45.09 33.48
C ALA A 546 -34.80 44.47 33.59
N VAL A 547 -34.86 43.14 33.79
CA VAL A 547 -35.76 42.49 34.75
C VAL A 547 -35.06 41.25 35.29
N GLU A 548 -34.96 41.17 36.62
CA GLU A 548 -34.47 40.03 37.38
C GLU A 548 -35.27 38.75 37.11
N ARG A 549 -34.58 37.61 36.98
CA ARG A 549 -35.08 36.34 37.54
C ARG A 549 -33.98 35.27 37.63
N VAL A 550 -33.65 35.00 38.89
CA VAL A 550 -33.42 33.70 39.56
C VAL A 550 -32.48 32.70 38.87
N GLU A 551 -31.39 32.46 39.59
CA GLU A 551 -30.42 31.40 39.44
C GLU A 551 -31.10 30.02 39.45
N GLU A 552 -30.99 29.30 38.34
CA GLU A 552 -31.10 27.84 38.33
C GLU A 552 -29.91 27.25 37.57
N GLU A 553 -29.21 26.37 38.28
CA GLU A 553 -28.00 25.65 37.87
C GLU A 553 -28.18 24.93 36.53
N ARG A 554 -27.86 25.61 35.43
CA ARG A 554 -27.50 24.96 34.17
C ARG A 554 -25.98 24.91 34.07
N GLN A 555 -25.42 23.74 34.35
CA GLN A 555 -24.05 23.41 33.97
C GLN A 555 -23.88 23.60 32.46
N THR A 556 -23.33 24.74 32.06
CA THR A 556 -23.18 25.17 30.67
C THR A 556 -22.06 24.41 29.94
N PRO A 557 -22.19 24.14 28.63
CA PRO A 557 -21.12 23.55 27.79
C PRO A 557 -19.88 24.45 27.58
N GLN A 558 -19.85 25.65 28.14
CA GLN A 558 -18.87 26.70 27.82
C GLN A 558 -17.46 26.44 28.39
N ALA A 559 -17.32 25.68 29.48
CA ALA A 559 -16.01 25.40 30.09
C ALA A 559 -15.08 24.53 29.23
N ARG A 560 -15.62 23.67 28.33
CA ARG A 560 -14.80 22.78 27.47
C ARG A 560 -14.25 23.46 26.20
N GLY A 561 -14.85 24.57 25.76
CA GLY A 561 -14.41 25.33 24.57
C GLY A 561 -13.16 26.19 24.81
N GLY A 562 -13.06 26.81 25.98
CA GLY A 562 -12.00 27.80 26.29
C GLY A 562 -10.56 27.25 26.22
N THR A 563 -10.32 26.01 26.65
CA THR A 563 -8.97 25.41 26.57
C THR A 563 -8.56 25.04 25.14
N THR A 564 -9.52 24.77 24.26
CA THR A 564 -9.27 24.44 22.85
C THR A 564 -9.03 25.70 22.02
N VAL A 565 -9.79 26.76 22.28
CA VAL A 565 -9.60 28.08 21.66
C VAL A 565 -8.22 28.65 22.00
N LYS A 566 -7.81 28.66 23.29
CA LYS A 566 -6.46 29.07 23.72
C LYS A 566 -5.33 28.28 23.02
N LYS A 567 -5.53 26.98 22.79
CA LYS A 567 -4.57 26.14 22.02
C LYS A 567 -4.49 26.55 20.54
N LYS A 568 -5.60 26.98 19.94
CA LYS A 568 -5.65 27.43 18.54
C LYS A 568 -5.06 28.82 18.38
N GLU A 569 -5.27 29.72 19.34
CA GLU A 569 -4.62 31.04 19.40
C GLU A 569 -3.10 30.93 19.54
N THR A 570 -2.62 30.09 20.45
CA THR A 570 -1.17 29.82 20.58
C THR A 570 -0.59 29.17 19.32
N THR A 571 -1.36 28.32 18.62
CA THR A 571 -0.96 27.76 17.32
C THR A 571 -0.85 28.83 16.24
N LEU A 572 -1.79 29.80 16.23
CA LEU A 572 -1.76 30.94 15.33
C LEU A 572 -0.57 31.87 15.62
N ALA A 573 -0.27 32.15 16.89
CA ALA A 573 0.92 32.92 17.29
C ALA A 573 2.21 32.24 16.79
N ARG A 574 2.32 30.92 16.98
CA ARG A 574 3.47 30.11 16.53
C ARG A 574 3.59 29.97 15.01
N SER A 575 2.56 30.31 14.24
CA SER A 575 2.62 30.31 12.76
C SER A 575 3.52 31.41 12.21
N LYS A 576 3.68 32.51 12.97
CA LYS A 576 4.54 33.65 12.62
C LYS A 576 6.03 33.37 12.82
N ASN A 577 6.36 32.37 13.65
CA ASN A 577 7.74 32.00 13.94
C ASN A 577 8.36 31.23 12.75
N PRO A 578 9.57 31.58 12.29
CA PRO A 578 10.17 30.97 11.12
C PRO A 578 10.53 29.50 11.38
N PRO A 579 10.20 28.57 10.46
CA PRO A 579 10.62 27.17 10.55
C PRO A 579 12.14 27.03 10.32
N PRO A 580 12.73 25.84 10.57
CA PRO A 580 14.11 25.55 10.22
C PRO A 580 14.38 25.76 8.73
N ALA A 581 15.62 26.12 8.39
CA ALA A 581 16.04 26.25 7.00
C ALA A 581 15.81 24.92 6.25
N ARG A 582 15.20 25.02 5.08
CA ARG A 582 14.90 23.89 4.20
C ARG A 582 15.47 24.19 2.82
N PRO A 583 15.89 23.16 2.07
CA PRO A 583 16.35 23.38 0.71
C PRO A 583 15.25 24.08 -0.10
N SER A 584 15.60 25.22 -0.68
CA SER A 584 14.78 25.90 -1.66
C SER A 584 14.96 25.20 -3.00
N ARG A 585 13.86 24.87 -3.65
CA ARG A 585 13.83 24.45 -5.05
C ARG A 585 12.92 25.46 -5.71
N LEU A 586 13.38 26.24 -6.69
CA LEU A 586 12.54 27.23 -7.36
C LEU A 586 11.22 26.58 -7.83
N LEU A 587 10.08 27.16 -7.41
CA LEU A 587 8.78 26.80 -7.96
C LEU A 587 8.86 26.83 -9.49
N TYR A 588 8.58 25.69 -10.09
CA TYR A 588 8.44 25.61 -11.53
C TYR A 588 7.28 26.51 -11.97
N LYS A 589 7.58 27.58 -12.71
CA LYS A 589 6.59 28.41 -13.38
C LYS A 589 6.63 28.07 -14.87
N GLY A 590 5.62 27.33 -15.31
CA GLY A 590 5.46 27.00 -16.71
C GLY A 590 4.88 28.19 -17.49
N ARG A 591 5.33 28.34 -18.73
CA ARG A 591 4.82 29.23 -19.76
C ARG A 591 3.54 28.62 -20.34
N SER A 592 2.40 29.31 -20.22
CA SER A 592 1.09 28.82 -20.64
C SER A 592 0.97 28.63 -22.17
N ASP A 593 1.83 29.29 -22.93
CA ASP A 593 2.00 29.21 -24.37
C ASP A 593 2.77 27.97 -24.83
N ILE A 594 3.39 27.18 -23.93
CA ILE A 594 4.20 26.03 -24.32
C ILE A 594 3.63 24.75 -23.72
N ALA A 595 3.34 23.76 -24.57
CA ALA A 595 2.87 22.44 -24.17
C ALA A 595 3.86 21.34 -24.62
N ALA A 596 4.07 20.34 -23.77
CA ALA A 596 4.78 19.11 -24.14
C ALA A 596 3.78 18.02 -24.48
N VAL A 597 3.77 17.59 -25.74
CA VAL A 597 2.89 16.55 -26.25
C VAL A 597 3.64 15.23 -26.31
N VAL A 598 3.16 14.23 -25.58
CA VAL A 598 3.68 12.88 -25.60
C VAL A 598 2.88 12.06 -26.61
N VAL A 599 3.58 11.45 -27.57
CA VAL A 599 2.98 10.62 -28.61
C VAL A 599 3.54 9.20 -28.51
N VAL A 600 2.66 8.20 -28.68
CA VAL A 600 3.03 6.78 -28.60
C VAL A 600 2.71 6.03 -29.89
N SER A 601 3.56 5.07 -30.30
CA SER A 601 3.29 4.18 -31.43
C SER A 601 3.91 2.79 -31.31
N ARG A 602 3.38 1.79 -32.01
CA ARG A 602 3.97 0.44 -32.04
C ARG A 602 5.30 0.34 -32.78
N PHE A 603 5.70 1.39 -33.49
CA PHE A 603 6.99 1.52 -34.16
C PHE A 603 8.02 2.24 -33.28
N ALA A 604 7.59 3.24 -32.48
CA ALA A 604 8.44 3.96 -31.54
C ALA A 604 7.77 4.04 -30.16
N ILE A 605 8.47 3.56 -29.12
CA ILE A 605 7.92 3.46 -27.75
C ILE A 605 7.33 4.80 -27.28
N VAL A 606 8.06 5.89 -27.47
CA VAL A 606 7.58 7.23 -27.12
C VAL A 606 8.34 8.26 -27.93
N ALA A 607 7.66 9.34 -28.30
CA ALA A 607 8.24 10.58 -28.77
C ALA A 607 7.59 11.75 -28.00
N VAL A 608 8.34 12.82 -27.82
CA VAL A 608 7.85 14.04 -27.17
C VAL A 608 8.11 15.22 -28.09
N ALA A 609 7.06 16.00 -28.32
CA ALA A 609 7.13 17.27 -29.03
C ALA A 609 6.90 18.41 -28.05
N ILE A 610 7.67 19.48 -28.15
CA ILE A 610 7.41 20.74 -27.46
C ILE A 610 6.80 21.67 -28.48
N VAL A 611 5.60 22.15 -28.18
CA VAL A 611 4.78 22.91 -29.13
C VAL A 611 4.37 24.21 -28.49
N ASN A 612 4.50 25.30 -29.24
CA ASN A 612 3.88 26.56 -28.88
C ASN A 612 2.37 26.47 -29.19
N THR A 613 1.51 26.60 -28.18
CA THR A 613 0.06 26.45 -28.32
C THR A 613 -0.59 27.60 -29.10
N GLN A 614 0.04 28.78 -29.13
CA GLN A 614 -0.44 29.95 -29.86
C GLN A 614 -0.07 29.88 -31.34
N THR A 615 1.22 29.64 -31.65
CA THR A 615 1.71 29.60 -33.04
C THR A 615 1.56 28.23 -33.69
N GLN A 616 1.26 27.19 -32.91
CA GLN A 616 1.23 25.77 -33.31
C GLN A 616 2.56 25.25 -33.86
N GLU A 617 3.66 25.97 -33.61
CA GLU A 617 4.98 25.58 -34.06
C GLU A 617 5.62 24.55 -33.11
N ILE A 618 6.25 23.53 -33.67
CA ILE A 618 6.99 22.51 -32.90
C ILE A 618 8.42 23.00 -32.69
N LEU A 619 8.69 23.48 -31.47
CA LEU A 619 10.00 23.99 -31.04
C LEU A 619 11.06 22.88 -30.97
N GLU A 620 10.67 21.69 -30.51
CA GLU A 620 11.60 20.58 -30.31
C GLU A 620 10.86 19.24 -30.47
N PHE A 621 11.51 18.24 -31.08
CA PHE A 621 10.93 16.90 -31.23
C PHE A 621 11.96 15.81 -30.91
N GLN A 622 11.76 15.10 -29.80
CA GLN A 622 12.70 14.09 -29.33
C GLN A 622 12.11 12.68 -29.40
N LYS A 623 12.85 11.77 -30.04
CA LYS A 623 12.53 10.33 -30.03
C LYS A 623 13.16 9.67 -28.80
N ILE A 624 12.80 8.42 -28.54
CA ILE A 624 13.38 7.64 -27.44
C ILE A 624 14.92 7.58 -27.42
N LYS A 625 15.58 7.60 -28.59
CA LYS A 625 17.05 7.59 -28.66
C LYS A 625 17.58 8.90 -28.08
N ASP A 626 17.01 10.02 -28.53
CA ASP A 626 17.44 11.37 -28.16
C ASP A 626 17.15 11.62 -26.67
N LEU A 627 15.94 11.27 -26.20
CA LEU A 627 15.54 11.35 -24.78
C LEU A 627 16.48 10.58 -23.84
N LEU A 628 17.08 9.49 -24.30
CA LEU A 628 17.97 8.63 -23.51
C LEU A 628 19.44 8.83 -23.84
N THR A 629 19.78 9.81 -24.68
CA THR A 629 21.16 10.19 -24.95
C THR A 629 21.62 11.19 -23.89
N GLU A 630 22.76 10.93 -23.26
CA GLU A 630 23.33 11.89 -22.31
C GLU A 630 24.11 12.96 -23.08
N HIS A 631 23.63 14.21 -23.05
CA HIS A 631 24.28 15.34 -23.72
C HIS A 631 25.13 16.21 -22.77
N ARG A 632 25.08 15.92 -21.46
CA ARG A 632 25.78 16.69 -20.42
C ARG A 632 27.28 16.38 -20.39
N SER A 633 28.11 17.37 -20.75
CA SER A 633 29.58 17.25 -20.80
C SER A 633 30.18 16.90 -19.44
N ASP A 634 29.77 17.59 -18.38
CA ASP A 634 30.22 17.37 -16.99
C ASP A 634 30.08 15.91 -16.54
N VAL A 635 28.91 15.31 -16.81
CA VAL A 635 28.61 13.91 -16.46
C VAL A 635 29.40 12.94 -17.34
N LEU A 636 29.58 13.25 -18.62
CA LEU A 636 30.34 12.41 -19.54
C LEU A 636 31.82 12.39 -19.20
N GLU A 637 32.41 13.55 -18.87
CA GLU A 637 33.79 13.69 -18.42
C GLU A 637 34.05 12.91 -17.13
N GLU A 638 33.15 13.00 -16.13
CA GLU A 638 33.28 12.24 -14.89
C GLU A 638 33.22 10.71 -15.15
N ARG A 639 32.36 10.27 -16.07
CA ARG A 639 32.27 8.86 -16.48
C ARG A 639 33.52 8.42 -17.23
N LEU A 640 34.07 9.28 -18.09
CA LEU A 640 35.27 9.02 -18.86
C LEU A 640 36.49 8.86 -17.92
N LYS A 641 36.67 9.78 -16.96
CA LYS A 641 37.71 9.71 -15.92
C LYS A 641 37.63 8.41 -15.11
N LYS A 642 36.43 7.96 -14.75
CA LYS A 642 36.22 6.67 -14.05
C LYS A 642 36.58 5.45 -14.90
N HIS A 643 36.38 5.52 -16.22
CA HIS A 643 36.63 4.41 -17.13
C HIS A 643 38.07 4.37 -17.66
N GLN A 644 38.81 5.47 -17.64
CA GLN A 644 40.23 5.54 -18.03
C GLN A 644 41.14 4.67 -17.14
N GLY A 645 40.77 4.41 -15.88
CA GLY A 645 41.56 3.57 -14.95
C GLY A 645 41.31 2.06 -15.02
N MET A 646 40.37 1.58 -15.85
CA MET A 646 40.07 0.14 -16.00
C MET A 646 40.65 -0.39 -17.31
N LEU A 647 41.82 -1.04 -17.23
CA LEU A 647 42.55 -1.60 -18.37
C LEU A 647 41.76 -2.70 -19.12
N LYS A 648 41.93 -2.68 -20.46
CA LYS A 648 41.37 -3.52 -21.53
C LYS A 648 39.90 -3.27 -21.91
N GLY A 649 39.69 -2.25 -22.73
CA GLY A 649 38.44 -2.03 -23.48
C GLY A 649 37.68 -0.74 -23.12
N GLY A 650 38.38 0.41 -23.13
CA GLY A 650 37.76 1.71 -22.87
C GLY A 650 36.53 1.93 -23.77
N ARG A 651 35.40 2.32 -23.18
CA ARG A 651 34.19 2.66 -23.94
C ARG A 651 34.40 4.00 -24.62
N SER A 652 34.11 4.11 -25.92
CA SER A 652 34.14 5.41 -26.60
C SER A 652 33.09 6.37 -26.04
N LEU A 653 33.27 7.67 -26.27
CA LEU A 653 32.34 8.73 -25.83
C LEU A 653 30.91 8.46 -26.31
N GLU A 654 30.73 8.08 -27.57
CA GLU A 654 29.43 7.72 -28.15
C GLU A 654 28.77 6.54 -27.41
N GLN A 655 29.57 5.57 -26.96
CA GLN A 655 29.07 4.45 -26.17
C GLN A 655 28.60 4.85 -24.77
N LEU A 656 29.24 5.87 -24.17
CA LEU A 656 28.84 6.43 -22.87
C LEU A 656 27.58 7.29 -22.99
N GLN A 657 27.46 8.08 -24.06
CA GLN A 657 26.27 8.86 -24.39
C GLN A 657 25.04 7.96 -24.54
N LEU A 658 25.18 6.84 -25.25
CA LEU A 658 24.10 5.88 -25.53
C LEU A 658 23.91 4.80 -24.45
N GLN A 659 24.58 4.90 -23.30
CA GLN A 659 24.56 3.85 -22.27
C GLN A 659 23.14 3.57 -21.74
N GLN A 660 22.32 4.59 -21.58
CA GLN A 660 20.92 4.46 -21.18
C GLN A 660 20.07 3.85 -22.30
N TYR A 661 20.25 4.31 -23.55
CA TYR A 661 19.56 3.75 -24.71
C TYR A 661 19.87 2.26 -24.94
N ARG A 662 21.08 1.79 -24.61
CA ARG A 662 21.43 0.36 -24.67
C ARG A 662 20.52 -0.53 -23.81
N LEU A 663 19.93 0.01 -22.74
CA LEU A 663 18.96 -0.72 -21.91
C LEU A 663 17.67 -1.03 -22.69
N VAL A 664 17.26 -0.16 -23.62
CA VAL A 664 16.11 -0.42 -24.51
C VAL A 664 16.43 -1.58 -25.46
N LYS A 665 17.64 -1.60 -26.03
CA LYS A 665 18.10 -2.74 -26.87
C LYS A 665 18.12 -4.04 -26.07
N ARG A 666 18.65 -4.01 -24.83
CA ARG A 666 18.66 -5.14 -23.90
C ARG A 666 17.25 -5.63 -23.59
N TRP A 667 16.32 -4.73 -23.31
CA TRP A 667 14.92 -5.06 -23.07
C TRP A 667 14.27 -5.72 -24.29
N ARG A 668 14.47 -5.18 -25.50
CA ARG A 668 13.96 -5.79 -26.75
C ARG A 668 14.47 -7.23 -26.93
N LYS A 669 15.75 -7.47 -26.62
CA LYS A 669 16.36 -8.82 -26.67
C LYS A 669 15.70 -9.76 -25.64
N HIS A 670 15.55 -9.32 -24.39
CA HIS A 670 14.87 -10.13 -23.35
C HIS A 670 13.41 -10.41 -23.72
N ARG A 671 12.68 -9.44 -24.26
CA ARG A 671 11.28 -9.64 -24.68
C ARG A 671 11.16 -10.66 -25.81
N LYS A 672 12.03 -10.59 -26.82
CA LYS A 672 12.04 -11.57 -27.93
C LYS A 672 12.35 -12.98 -27.41
N LYS A 673 13.42 -13.12 -26.61
CA LYS A 673 13.82 -14.38 -25.99
C LYS A 673 12.70 -14.97 -25.12
N ASN A 674 12.07 -14.14 -24.30
CA ASN A 674 10.97 -14.56 -23.43
C ASN A 674 9.70 -14.94 -24.20
N LEU A 675 9.40 -14.31 -25.33
CA LEU A 675 8.22 -14.69 -26.13
C LEU A 675 8.38 -16.06 -26.76
N THR A 676 9.57 -16.40 -27.26
CA THR A 676 9.85 -17.71 -27.87
C THR A 676 10.05 -18.79 -26.80
N GLN A 677 10.93 -18.55 -25.83
CA GLN A 677 11.29 -19.55 -24.83
C GLN A 677 10.18 -19.86 -23.84
N ARG A 678 9.32 -18.90 -23.46
CA ARG A 678 8.22 -19.21 -22.52
C ARG A 678 7.29 -20.27 -23.06
N GLN A 679 6.95 -20.20 -24.35
CA GLN A 679 6.05 -21.19 -24.96
C GLN A 679 6.69 -22.57 -24.97
N GLU A 680 7.99 -22.66 -25.27
CA GLU A 680 8.76 -23.91 -25.25
C GLU A 680 8.95 -24.46 -23.83
N GLU A 681 9.34 -23.62 -22.88
CA GLU A 681 9.54 -23.97 -21.46
C GLU A 681 8.23 -24.37 -20.78
N GLN A 682 7.10 -23.74 -21.13
CA GLN A 682 5.77 -24.12 -20.62
C GLN A 682 5.34 -25.48 -21.17
N LYS A 683 5.55 -25.74 -22.47
CA LYS A 683 5.28 -27.06 -23.07
C LYS A 683 6.12 -28.17 -22.44
N ARG A 684 7.32 -27.84 -21.97
CA ARG A 684 8.27 -28.78 -21.32
C ARG A 684 8.15 -28.85 -19.80
N GLY A 685 7.25 -28.07 -19.18
CA GLY A 685 7.12 -28.00 -17.71
C GLY A 685 8.29 -27.32 -16.97
N LEU A 686 9.24 -26.71 -17.68
CA LEU A 686 10.48 -26.13 -17.11
C LEU A 686 10.38 -24.61 -16.84
N TYR A 687 9.21 -24.01 -17.01
CA TYR A 687 9.05 -22.57 -16.96
C TYR A 687 9.26 -21.99 -15.54
N LYS A 688 10.29 -21.15 -15.39
CA LYS A 688 10.53 -20.36 -14.17
C LYS A 688 10.14 -18.90 -14.37
N ARG A 689 9.26 -18.38 -13.51
CA ARG A 689 8.82 -16.97 -13.56
C ARG A 689 9.95 -16.04 -13.17
N SER A 690 10.57 -15.39 -14.15
CA SER A 690 11.59 -14.35 -13.94
C SER A 690 11.02 -12.93 -14.00
N ASN A 691 11.32 -12.11 -12.99
CA ASN A 691 10.95 -10.69 -12.94
C ASN A 691 11.97 -9.75 -13.63
N GLN A 692 13.01 -10.28 -14.26
CA GLN A 692 14.08 -9.43 -14.82
C GLN A 692 13.57 -8.49 -15.94
N GLU A 693 12.73 -9.00 -16.83
CA GLU A 693 12.19 -8.22 -17.96
C GLU A 693 11.22 -7.12 -17.47
N SER A 694 10.32 -7.47 -16.54
CA SER A 694 9.37 -6.53 -15.95
C SER A 694 10.08 -5.45 -15.14
N ASN A 695 11.09 -5.82 -14.35
CA ASN A 695 11.91 -4.87 -13.59
C ASN A 695 12.67 -3.91 -14.52
N LEU A 696 13.24 -4.41 -15.62
CA LEU A 696 13.91 -3.56 -16.61
C LEU A 696 12.93 -2.61 -17.31
N ALA A 697 11.72 -3.08 -17.65
CA ALA A 697 10.67 -2.24 -18.23
C ALA A 697 10.21 -1.14 -17.27
N GLN A 698 9.99 -1.46 -15.98
CA GLN A 698 9.66 -0.49 -14.95
C GLN A 698 10.75 0.56 -14.77
N TYR A 699 12.02 0.13 -14.76
CA TYR A 699 13.16 1.04 -14.69
C TYR A 699 13.22 1.98 -15.90
N LEU A 700 13.03 1.45 -17.11
CA LEU A 700 12.98 2.25 -18.34
C LEU A 700 11.83 3.26 -18.33
N ASN A 701 10.63 2.88 -17.86
CA ASN A 701 9.51 3.79 -17.71
C ASN A 701 9.85 4.97 -16.79
N ARG A 702 10.47 4.71 -15.63
CA ARG A 702 10.92 5.75 -14.69
C ARG A 702 11.99 6.65 -15.30
N LEU A 703 12.93 6.06 -16.05
CA LEU A 703 14.00 6.79 -16.72
C LEU A 703 13.45 7.72 -17.82
N LEU A 704 12.53 7.22 -18.65
CA LEU A 704 11.85 8.01 -19.67
C LEU A 704 11.03 9.13 -19.05
N ALA A 705 10.20 8.82 -18.05
CA ALA A 705 9.42 9.83 -17.33
C ALA A 705 10.31 10.94 -16.75
N LYS A 706 11.44 10.59 -16.14
CA LYS A 706 12.42 11.56 -15.63
C LYS A 706 12.95 12.47 -16.75
N ARG A 707 13.36 11.90 -17.88
CA ARG A 707 13.92 12.66 -19.01
C ARG A 707 12.88 13.57 -19.66
N ILE A 708 11.66 13.09 -19.82
CA ILE A 708 10.54 13.88 -20.34
C ILE A 708 10.28 15.09 -19.43
N VAL A 709 10.20 14.89 -18.11
CA VAL A 709 9.98 16.01 -17.17
C VAL A 709 11.17 16.97 -17.13
N GLN A 710 12.41 16.48 -17.28
CA GLN A 710 13.59 17.34 -17.41
C GLN A 710 13.56 18.19 -18.69
N LEU A 711 13.11 17.60 -19.80
CA LEU A 711 12.91 18.32 -21.05
C LEU A 711 11.86 19.41 -20.86
N CYS A 712 10.71 19.09 -20.26
CA CYS A 712 9.68 20.07 -19.93
C CYS A 712 10.23 21.22 -19.08
N GLN A 713 11.06 20.90 -18.07
CA GLN A 713 11.68 21.89 -17.20
C GLN A 713 12.62 22.84 -17.95
N THR A 714 13.37 22.31 -18.92
CA THR A 714 14.33 23.10 -19.71
C THR A 714 13.61 24.15 -20.56
N TYR A 715 12.47 23.79 -21.15
CA TYR A 715 11.66 24.68 -21.98
C TYR A 715 10.56 25.43 -21.23
N GLN A 716 10.52 25.32 -19.88
CA GLN A 716 9.49 25.93 -19.05
C GLN A 716 8.06 25.64 -19.54
N VAL A 717 7.79 24.43 -20.01
CA VAL A 717 6.46 23.97 -20.47
C VAL A 717 5.35 24.21 -19.44
N GLY A 718 4.27 24.86 -19.84
CA GLY A 718 3.05 25.06 -19.03
C GLY A 718 2.34 23.75 -18.69
N MET A 719 2.20 22.83 -19.66
CA MET A 719 1.42 21.59 -19.47
C MET A 719 1.94 20.40 -20.27
N ILE A 720 1.72 19.20 -19.76
CA ILE A 720 2.00 17.93 -20.46
C ILE A 720 0.68 17.35 -20.99
N VAL A 721 0.64 17.04 -22.28
CA VAL A 721 -0.47 16.38 -22.95
C VAL A 721 -0.12 14.91 -23.19
N LEU A 722 -0.90 14.00 -22.62
CA LEU A 722 -0.75 12.55 -22.79
C LEU A 722 -1.83 11.97 -23.71
N PRO A 723 -1.58 10.86 -24.43
CA PRO A 723 -2.56 10.24 -25.29
C PRO A 723 -3.55 9.38 -24.50
N GLU A 724 -4.82 9.38 -24.91
CA GLU A 724 -5.85 8.48 -24.39
C GLU A 724 -5.61 7.04 -24.84
N LEU A 725 -5.71 6.09 -23.90
CA LEU A 725 -5.35 4.69 -24.15
C LEU A 725 -6.51 3.81 -24.65
N GLY A 726 -7.76 4.29 -24.61
CA GLY A 726 -8.98 3.48 -24.79
C GLY A 726 -9.01 2.63 -26.06
N ASN A 727 -8.69 3.25 -27.20
CA ASN A 727 -8.79 2.60 -28.53
C ASN A 727 -7.42 2.41 -29.19
N ILE A 728 -6.33 2.39 -28.41
CA ILE A 728 -4.98 2.35 -28.97
C ILE A 728 -4.71 1.06 -29.76
N GLY A 729 -5.32 -0.06 -29.37
CA GLY A 729 -5.23 -1.32 -30.11
C GLY A 729 -5.77 -1.19 -31.53
N GLU A 730 -7.03 -0.78 -31.65
CA GLU A 730 -7.74 -0.56 -32.92
C GLU A 730 -7.06 0.52 -33.77
N ASN A 731 -6.63 1.63 -33.17
CA ASN A 731 -5.91 2.68 -33.88
C ASN A 731 -4.63 2.16 -34.54
N PHE A 732 -3.92 1.26 -33.87
CA PHE A 732 -2.75 0.62 -34.47
C PHE A 732 -3.13 -0.36 -35.57
N GLU A 733 -4.20 -1.13 -35.41
CA GLU A 733 -4.66 -2.04 -36.46
C GLU A 733 -5.03 -1.26 -37.74
N CYS A 734 -5.73 -0.14 -37.61
CA CYS A 734 -5.98 0.78 -38.71
C CYS A 734 -4.67 1.29 -39.34
N GLU A 735 -3.71 1.77 -38.54
CA GLU A 735 -2.43 2.30 -39.07
C GLU A 735 -1.63 1.24 -39.86
N ILE A 736 -1.62 0.00 -39.39
CA ILE A 736 -0.89 -1.10 -40.05
C ILE A 736 -1.63 -1.54 -41.31
N GLN A 737 -2.97 -1.60 -41.27
CA GLN A 737 -3.78 -1.88 -42.46
C GLN A 737 -3.59 -0.81 -43.54
N ALA A 738 -3.57 0.48 -43.16
CA ALA A 738 -3.31 1.58 -44.09
C ALA A 738 -1.92 1.45 -44.75
N LYS A 739 -0.87 1.15 -43.96
CA LYS A 739 0.48 0.89 -44.50
C LYS A 739 0.54 -0.32 -45.43
N ALA A 740 -0.22 -1.39 -45.14
CA ALA A 740 -0.30 -2.56 -45.99
C ALA A 740 -0.96 -2.24 -47.34
N ARG A 741 -2.06 -1.48 -47.32
CA ARG A 741 -2.76 -1.00 -48.53
C ARG A 741 -1.89 -0.04 -49.35
N GLN A 742 -1.16 0.85 -48.69
CA GLN A 742 -0.26 1.80 -49.37
C GLN A 742 0.92 1.08 -50.05
N LYS A 743 1.48 0.05 -49.40
CA LYS A 743 2.63 -0.68 -49.93
C LYS A 743 2.23 -1.66 -51.05
N PHE A 744 1.04 -2.23 -50.95
CA PHE A 744 0.47 -3.15 -51.93
C PHE A 744 -0.88 -2.62 -52.41
N PRO A 745 -0.88 -1.58 -53.28
CA PRO A 745 -2.10 -1.07 -53.88
C PRO A 745 -2.75 -2.15 -54.77
N GLY A 746 -4.08 -2.25 -54.73
CA GLY A 746 -4.89 -3.29 -55.40
C GLY A 746 -5.37 -4.42 -54.48
N ASP A 747 -6.26 -5.29 -54.98
CA ASP A 747 -6.91 -6.40 -54.26
C ASP A 747 -5.97 -7.60 -53.95
N ASN A 748 -4.68 -7.34 -53.77
CA ASN A 748 -3.68 -8.35 -53.39
C ASN A 748 -3.73 -8.66 -51.89
N VAL A 749 -4.87 -9.20 -51.44
CA VAL A 749 -5.20 -9.49 -50.03
C VAL A 749 -4.17 -10.41 -49.38
N GLN A 750 -3.59 -11.35 -50.13
CA GLN A 750 -2.61 -12.30 -49.61
C GLN A 750 -1.29 -11.62 -49.22
N LEU A 751 -0.75 -10.75 -50.09
CA LEU A 751 0.48 -9.98 -49.82
C LEU A 751 0.26 -9.00 -48.66
N GLN A 752 -0.91 -8.36 -48.61
CA GLN A 752 -1.29 -7.51 -47.47
C GLN A 752 -1.31 -8.33 -46.17
N LYS A 753 -1.94 -9.51 -46.15
CA LYS A 753 -1.98 -10.40 -44.97
C LYS A 753 -0.58 -10.85 -44.51
N GLN A 754 0.29 -11.23 -45.44
CA GLN A 754 1.68 -11.60 -45.13
C GLN A 754 2.46 -10.43 -44.54
N TYR A 755 2.35 -9.25 -45.15
CA TYR A 755 2.98 -8.04 -44.64
C TYR A 755 2.45 -7.61 -43.27
N LEU A 756 1.14 -7.71 -43.03
CA LEU A 756 0.54 -7.49 -41.71
C LEU A 756 1.09 -8.45 -40.66
N LYS A 757 1.27 -9.74 -41.01
CA LYS A 757 1.85 -10.76 -40.13
C LYS A 757 3.30 -10.41 -39.76
N GLU A 758 4.11 -10.04 -40.74
CA GLU A 758 5.50 -9.61 -40.50
C GLU A 758 5.57 -8.36 -39.62
N LEU A 759 4.73 -7.35 -39.90
CA LEU A 759 4.67 -6.14 -39.09
C LEU A 759 4.25 -6.44 -37.66
N ARG A 760 3.24 -7.28 -37.44
CA ARG A 760 2.81 -7.73 -36.10
C ARG A 760 3.94 -8.38 -35.31
N MET A 761 4.82 -9.11 -35.97
CA MET A 761 5.99 -9.74 -35.35
C MET A 761 7.09 -8.72 -35.00
N ARG A 762 7.25 -7.65 -35.80
CA ARG A 762 8.26 -6.61 -35.58
C ARG A 762 7.84 -5.58 -34.52
N MET A 763 6.55 -5.38 -34.30
CA MET A 763 6.02 -4.41 -33.36
C MET A 763 6.34 -4.74 -31.90
N HIS A 764 6.64 -3.69 -31.12
CA HIS A 764 6.87 -3.86 -29.69
C HIS A 764 5.53 -3.94 -28.91
N ARG A 765 5.57 -4.62 -27.77
CA ARG A 765 4.41 -4.79 -26.86
C ARG A 765 4.62 -3.98 -25.57
N TRP A 766 4.92 -2.70 -25.70
CA TRP A 766 5.13 -1.82 -24.55
C TRP A 766 3.82 -1.59 -23.78
N ASN A 767 3.90 -1.55 -22.44
CA ASN A 767 2.76 -1.21 -21.61
C ASN A 767 2.72 0.31 -21.39
N TYR A 768 1.96 1.00 -22.23
CA TYR A 768 1.82 2.46 -22.17
C TYR A 768 1.10 2.94 -20.91
N LYS A 769 0.19 2.14 -20.34
CA LYS A 769 -0.47 2.49 -19.07
C LYS A 769 0.55 2.74 -17.97
N ASN A 770 1.57 1.88 -17.87
CA ASN A 770 2.65 2.04 -16.90
C ASN A 770 3.57 3.24 -17.21
N LEU A 771 3.83 3.51 -18.50
CA LEU A 771 4.64 4.67 -18.91
C LEU A 771 3.92 5.99 -18.59
N LEU A 772 2.66 6.14 -19.01
CA LEU A 772 1.87 7.34 -18.73
C LEU A 772 1.68 7.55 -17.23
N HIS A 773 1.49 6.47 -16.46
CA HIS A 773 1.46 6.54 -15.00
C HIS A 773 2.79 7.03 -14.42
N ALA A 774 3.93 6.53 -14.91
CA ALA A 774 5.24 7.01 -14.48
C ALA A 774 5.45 8.49 -14.83
N ILE A 775 5.01 8.96 -16.01
CA ILE A 775 5.10 10.38 -16.39
C ILE A 775 4.29 11.24 -15.41
N ARG A 776 3.04 10.85 -15.11
CA ARG A 776 2.22 11.54 -14.10
C ARG A 776 2.91 11.60 -12.74
N GLN A 777 3.46 10.47 -12.27
CA GLN A 777 4.19 10.40 -11.00
C GLN A 777 5.41 11.34 -10.93
N TYR A 778 6.10 11.59 -12.05
CA TYR A 778 7.24 12.52 -12.10
C TYR A 778 6.82 13.98 -12.34
N ALA A 779 5.69 14.20 -13.02
CA ALA A 779 5.15 15.53 -13.29
C ALA A 779 4.50 16.15 -12.03
N THR A 780 3.82 15.35 -11.19
CA THR A 780 3.16 15.85 -9.97
C THR A 780 4.12 16.56 -9.01
N PRO A 781 5.30 16.00 -8.64
CA PRO A 781 6.27 16.70 -7.78
C PRO A 781 6.91 17.92 -8.47
N ALA A 782 6.93 17.95 -9.80
CA ALA A 782 7.39 19.09 -10.58
C ALA A 782 6.31 20.15 -10.82
N ARG A 783 5.07 19.91 -10.37
CA ARG A 783 3.89 20.78 -10.56
C ARG A 783 3.59 21.13 -12.01
N ILE A 784 3.86 20.20 -12.92
CA ILE A 784 3.47 20.37 -14.32
C ILE A 784 2.10 19.71 -14.50
N PRO A 785 1.04 20.47 -14.83
CA PRO A 785 -0.28 19.90 -15.07
C PRO A 785 -0.23 18.88 -16.21
N VAL A 786 -0.98 17.79 -16.04
CA VAL A 786 -1.02 16.69 -17.00
C VAL A 786 -2.46 16.50 -17.47
N THR A 787 -2.67 16.67 -18.76
CA THR A 787 -3.96 16.43 -19.41
C THR A 787 -3.88 15.18 -20.28
N THR A 788 -5.03 14.58 -20.58
CA THR A 788 -5.11 13.46 -21.51
C THR A 788 -5.95 13.88 -22.71
N ARG A 789 -5.54 13.52 -23.92
CA ARG A 789 -6.19 13.88 -25.18
C ARG A 789 -6.19 12.71 -26.15
N TRP A 790 -7.18 12.71 -27.03
CA TRP A 790 -7.23 11.76 -28.14
C TRP A 790 -6.06 11.97 -29.11
N GLN A 791 -5.43 10.87 -29.54
CA GLN A 791 -4.33 10.87 -30.51
C GLN A 791 -4.86 10.40 -31.89
N PRO A 792 -4.52 11.09 -33.00
CA PRO A 792 -4.93 10.66 -34.34
C PRO A 792 -4.48 9.24 -34.71
N LYS A 793 -5.34 8.55 -35.46
CA LYS A 793 -5.11 7.17 -35.93
C LYS A 793 -3.95 7.11 -36.94
N GLU A 794 -3.92 8.03 -37.89
CA GLU A 794 -2.97 8.05 -39.01
C GLU A 794 -2.04 9.27 -38.95
N GLY A 795 -1.02 9.31 -39.81
CA GLY A 795 -0.01 10.39 -39.88
C GLY A 795 1.33 10.09 -39.20
N ALA A 796 2.35 10.93 -39.45
CA ALA A 796 3.64 10.79 -38.79
C ALA A 796 3.55 11.19 -37.30
N LEU A 797 4.49 10.71 -36.48
CA LEU A 797 4.50 11.05 -35.04
C LEU A 797 4.53 12.55 -34.75
N ARG A 798 5.18 13.31 -35.65
CA ARG A 798 5.27 14.78 -35.56
C ARG A 798 3.91 15.43 -35.81
N ASP A 799 3.20 14.98 -36.85
CA ASP A 799 1.86 15.48 -37.20
C ASP A 799 0.84 15.12 -36.12
N LYS A 800 0.90 13.89 -35.58
CA LYS A 800 0.08 13.45 -34.45
C LYS A 800 0.29 14.38 -33.24
N ALA A 801 1.52 14.80 -32.98
CA ALA A 801 1.83 15.71 -31.89
C ALA A 801 1.22 17.11 -32.12
N ALA A 802 1.34 17.64 -33.35
CA ALA A 802 0.75 18.92 -33.72
C ALA A 802 -0.77 18.93 -33.52
N VAL A 803 -1.47 17.90 -34.02
CA VAL A 803 -2.94 17.79 -33.88
C VAL A 803 -3.37 17.69 -32.41
N MET A 804 -2.65 16.93 -31.60
CA MET A 804 -2.92 16.84 -30.15
C MET A 804 -2.70 18.18 -29.43
N ALA A 805 -1.75 19.01 -29.90
CA ALA A 805 -1.53 20.36 -29.37
C ALA A 805 -2.68 21.32 -29.73
N ARG A 806 -3.23 21.23 -30.95
CA ARG A 806 -4.35 22.10 -31.40
C ARG A 806 -5.62 21.97 -30.55
N ALA A 807 -5.85 20.80 -29.97
CA ALA A 807 -7.00 20.54 -29.10
C ALA A 807 -6.82 21.05 -27.65
N VAL A 808 -5.76 21.83 -27.37
CA VAL A 808 -5.52 22.48 -26.08
C VAL A 808 -6.13 23.89 -26.13
N PRO A 809 -7.15 24.22 -25.30
CA PRO A 809 -7.68 25.57 -25.26
C PRO A 809 -6.58 26.54 -24.80
N PRO A 810 -6.44 27.71 -25.43
CA PRO A 810 -5.52 28.73 -24.95
C PRO A 810 -5.95 29.19 -23.55
N GLY A 811 -5.06 29.10 -22.56
CA GLY A 811 -5.27 29.69 -21.24
C GLY A 811 -5.81 28.77 -20.14
N VAL A 812 -5.66 27.44 -20.22
CA VAL A 812 -5.89 26.57 -19.04
C VAL A 812 -4.60 26.47 -18.22
N PRO A 813 -4.53 27.06 -17.01
CA PRO A 813 -3.35 27.00 -16.12
C PRO A 813 -3.12 25.61 -15.51
#